data_AF-A0A9W9ND76-F1
#
_entry.id   AF-A0A9W9ND76-F1
#
_cell.length_a   1.000
_cell.length_b   1.000
_cell.length_c   1.000
_cell.angle_alpha   90.00
_cell.angle_beta   90.00
_cell.angle_gamma   90.00
#
_symmetry.space_group_name_H-M   'P 1'
#
loop_
_entity.id
_entity.type
_entity.pdbx_description
1 polymer ?
#
loop_
_entity_poly.entity_id
_entity_poly.type
_entity_poly.pdbx_seq_one_letter_code
_entity_poly.pdbx_strand_id
1 'polypeptide(L)'
;MKFFIDDLPVLFPYPRIYPEQYAYMCDLKKTLDAGGHCVLEMPSGTGKTVSLLSLIVAYQQHYPEHRKLIYCSRTMSEIEKALAELRELMKHRAQELGYEEEFRALGLTSRKNLCLHPSVKREKSGTVVDARCRSLTAGFVKEKKERGEEVDLCVYHENLDLLEPHNLVPPGVFTLDGLLRYGEEHKQCPYFSARRMMPWCNIIIYSYHYLLDPKIAERVSRELSKDCIVVFDEAHNIDNVCIESLSIDLSEDSLRKATRGASNLERKIEEMKSSDADKLQSEYSKLVEGLQQAEQAREEDQFISNPVLPDDLLKEAVPGNIRRAEHFISFLKRFIEYLKTRMKVTHTISETPPSFLTHLKDLTYIERKPLRFCAERLTSLVRTLELVNIEDYQPLQEVATFATLVATYDTGFVLILEPFESEAATVPNPILHFTCLDAAIAIKPVFERFSSVIITSGTLSPLEMYPKMLGFNAVMQESYSMTLARRSFLPMIVTRGSDQAQVSSSFGIRNDPGVVRNYGTLVTEFARVTPDGVVVFFPSYLYMESIISMWQGMGILDQIWNYKLILVETPDAQESSLALETYRTACCNGRGAILFCVARGKVSEGIDFDHHYGRAVLCIGVPFQYTESRILKARLEFLRENYRIRENDFLSFDAMRHAAQCLGRVLRGKDDYGVMVLADRRFERKRPQLPKWINQAMLDSETNLSTDMAVSTAKNFLRTMAQPFKAKDQEGISTWSLADIERHEAKRKVEEERVRVEELTNGHQNMAVKTSAIEVDDEYDDDLDQEMMDLAA
;
A
#
# COMPACT_ATOMS: atom_id res chain seq x y z
N MET A 1 6.69 -4.01 30.65
CA MET A 1 5.57 -4.71 31.33
C MET A 1 5.52 -6.14 30.84
N LYS A 2 5.37 -7.13 31.74
CA LYS A 2 5.27 -8.56 31.38
C LYS A 2 3.88 -9.09 31.74
N PHE A 3 3.14 -9.61 30.77
CA PHE A 3 1.84 -10.25 30.97
C PHE A 3 1.72 -11.49 30.06
N PHE A 4 0.67 -12.29 30.27
CA PHE A 4 0.44 -13.51 29.51
C PHE A 4 -0.78 -13.33 28.60
N ILE A 5 -0.69 -13.84 27.37
CA ILE A 5 -1.84 -14.01 26.50
C ILE A 5 -2.01 -15.52 26.31
N ASP A 6 -2.97 -16.08 27.03
CA ASP A 6 -3.13 -17.50 27.32
C ASP A 6 -1.81 -18.12 27.85
N ASP A 7 -1.03 -18.82 27.02
CA ASP A 7 0.25 -19.43 27.37
C ASP A 7 1.49 -18.59 26.97
N LEU A 8 1.31 -17.53 26.17
CA LEU A 8 2.42 -16.74 25.60
C LEU A 8 2.84 -15.58 26.52
N PRO A 9 4.09 -15.55 27.05
CA PRO A 9 4.60 -14.40 27.80
C PRO A 9 4.97 -13.24 26.87
N VAL A 10 4.24 -12.13 26.97
CA VAL A 10 4.48 -10.92 26.18
C VAL A 10 5.21 -9.87 27.01
N LEU A 11 6.37 -9.43 26.50
CA LEU A 11 7.13 -8.29 27.04
C LEU A 11 6.77 -7.04 26.25
N PHE A 12 5.99 -6.16 26.85
CA PHE A 12 5.56 -4.91 26.26
C PHE A 12 6.46 -3.75 26.73
N PRO A 13 6.94 -2.87 25.82
CA PRO A 13 7.97 -1.88 26.13
C PRO A 13 7.45 -0.67 26.93
N TYR A 14 6.15 -0.62 27.19
CA TYR A 14 5.53 0.42 27.99
C TYR A 14 5.01 -0.13 29.33
N PRO A 15 4.92 0.70 30.38
CA PRO A 15 4.41 0.29 31.69
C PRO A 15 2.89 0.08 31.71
N ARG A 16 2.17 0.54 30.68
CA ARG A 16 0.70 0.47 30.57
C ARG A 16 0.33 0.07 29.15
N ILE A 17 -0.80 -0.61 29.01
CA ILE A 17 -1.36 -1.05 27.72
C ILE A 17 -2.75 -0.44 27.53
N TYR A 18 -3.20 -0.27 26.29
CA TYR A 18 -4.58 0.07 25.98
C TYR A 18 -5.46 -1.18 25.89
N PRO A 19 -6.75 -1.12 26.29
CA PRO A 19 -7.69 -2.23 26.14
C PRO A 19 -7.74 -2.79 24.71
N GLU A 20 -7.79 -1.90 23.73
CA GLU A 20 -7.81 -2.25 22.31
C GLU A 20 -6.50 -2.90 21.83
N GLN A 21 -5.35 -2.53 22.40
CA GLN A 21 -4.07 -3.19 22.09
C GLN A 21 -4.07 -4.64 22.60
N TYR A 22 -4.61 -4.87 23.81
CA TYR A 22 -4.72 -6.22 24.37
C TYR A 22 -5.68 -7.09 23.55
N ALA A 23 -6.85 -6.57 23.16
CA ALA A 23 -7.80 -7.26 22.30
C ALA A 23 -7.18 -7.59 20.93
N TYR A 24 -6.49 -6.62 20.32
CA TYR A 24 -5.75 -6.81 19.08
C TYR A 24 -4.72 -7.94 19.18
N MET A 25 -3.92 -7.97 20.25
CA MET A 25 -2.94 -9.03 20.46
C MET A 25 -3.59 -10.41 20.66
N CYS A 26 -4.74 -10.48 21.34
CA CYS A 26 -5.46 -11.74 21.52
C CYS A 26 -5.93 -12.33 20.18
N ASP A 27 -6.55 -11.52 19.33
CA ASP A 27 -7.08 -12.01 18.04
C ASP A 27 -5.96 -12.25 17.01
N LEU A 28 -4.89 -11.46 17.08
CA LEU A 28 -3.67 -11.70 16.32
C LEU A 28 -3.07 -13.06 16.70
N LYS A 29 -2.99 -13.38 18.00
CA LYS A 29 -2.51 -14.68 18.48
C LYS A 29 -3.39 -15.83 17.97
N LYS A 30 -4.71 -15.74 18.12
CA LYS A 30 -5.65 -16.76 17.61
C LYS A 30 -5.45 -17.02 16.12
N THR A 31 -5.18 -15.97 15.34
CA THR A 31 -4.91 -16.11 13.90
C THR A 31 -3.60 -16.87 13.63
N LEU A 32 -2.54 -16.54 14.38
CA LEU A 32 -1.24 -17.22 14.24
C LEU A 32 -1.32 -18.70 14.65
N ASP A 33 -2.08 -19.01 15.71
CA ASP A 33 -2.31 -20.36 16.21
C ASP A 33 -3.15 -21.20 15.24
N ALA A 34 -4.22 -20.62 14.68
CA ALA A 34 -5.11 -21.32 13.74
C ALA A 34 -4.46 -21.55 12.37
N GLY A 35 -3.52 -20.69 11.98
CA GLY A 35 -2.93 -20.67 10.64
C GLY A 35 -3.92 -20.14 9.60
N GLY A 36 -3.70 -18.92 9.12
CA GLY A 36 -4.50 -18.33 8.05
C GLY A 36 -4.35 -16.82 7.95
N HIS A 37 -5.20 -16.21 7.14
CA HIS A 37 -5.17 -14.77 6.90
C HIS A 37 -6.15 -14.03 7.80
N CYS A 38 -5.83 -12.80 8.19
CA CYS A 38 -6.75 -11.95 8.96
C CYS A 38 -6.77 -10.51 8.44
N VAL A 39 -7.90 -9.85 8.68
CA VAL A 39 -8.06 -8.41 8.43
C VAL A 39 -8.42 -7.74 9.75
N LEU A 40 -7.55 -6.87 10.24
CA LEU A 40 -7.70 -6.21 11.54
C LEU A 40 -7.68 -4.69 11.38
N GLU A 41 -8.80 -4.04 11.71
CA GLU A 41 -8.90 -2.58 11.75
C GLU A 41 -8.59 -2.07 13.16
N MET A 42 -7.47 -1.38 13.33
CA MET A 42 -7.07 -0.79 14.62
C MET A 42 -6.88 0.73 14.51
N PRO A 43 -7.58 1.55 15.31
CA PRO A 43 -7.59 3.01 15.15
C PRO A 43 -6.20 3.64 15.17
N SER A 44 -6.02 4.71 14.40
CA SER A 44 -4.77 5.48 14.37
C SER A 44 -4.44 6.05 15.76
N GLY A 45 -3.15 6.06 16.10
CA GLY A 45 -2.67 6.59 17.38
C GLY A 45 -2.81 5.66 18.59
N THR A 46 -3.23 4.41 18.38
CA THR A 46 -3.37 3.41 19.47
C THR A 46 -2.14 2.50 19.63
N GLY A 47 -1.01 2.80 18.98
CA GLY A 47 0.24 2.03 19.13
C GLY A 47 0.22 0.67 18.45
N LYS A 48 -0.28 0.63 17.21
CA LYS A 48 -0.46 -0.56 16.41
C LYS A 48 0.82 -1.36 16.14
N THR A 49 1.85 -0.66 15.70
CA THR A 49 3.11 -1.26 15.30
C THR A 49 3.79 -1.89 16.52
N VAL A 50 3.82 -1.18 17.64
CA VAL A 50 4.30 -1.71 18.93
C VAL A 50 3.54 -2.97 19.34
N SER A 51 2.21 -2.99 19.31
CA SER A 51 1.44 -4.15 19.77
C SER A 51 1.67 -5.37 18.89
N LEU A 52 1.71 -5.17 17.57
CA LEU A 52 2.00 -6.21 16.60
C LEU A 52 3.42 -6.77 16.78
N LEU A 53 4.44 -5.91 16.85
CA LEU A 53 5.83 -6.34 17.00
C LEU A 53 6.06 -7.05 18.33
N SER A 54 5.46 -6.56 19.42
CA SER A 54 5.59 -7.17 20.76
C SER A 54 5.05 -8.59 20.78
N LEU A 55 3.88 -8.83 20.15
CA LEU A 55 3.30 -10.17 20.09
C LEU A 55 4.13 -11.10 19.20
N ILE A 56 4.50 -10.67 17.99
CA ILE A 56 5.18 -11.54 17.04
C ILE A 56 6.58 -11.90 17.54
N VAL A 57 7.32 -10.96 18.13
CA VAL A 57 8.61 -11.26 18.76
C VAL A 57 8.43 -12.24 19.92
N ALA A 58 7.40 -12.07 20.76
CA ALA A 58 7.11 -13.04 21.82
C ALA A 58 6.81 -14.43 21.23
N TYR A 59 6.00 -14.50 20.18
CA TYR A 59 5.63 -15.74 19.49
C TYR A 59 6.86 -16.46 18.92
N GLN A 60 7.75 -15.72 18.23
CA GLN A 60 8.98 -16.24 17.64
C GLN A 60 9.96 -16.82 18.66
N GLN A 61 9.98 -16.28 19.89
CA GLN A 61 10.89 -16.71 20.96
C GLN A 61 10.30 -17.82 21.83
N HIS A 62 8.97 -17.87 21.97
CA HIS A 62 8.30 -18.88 22.79
C HIS A 62 8.13 -20.22 22.06
N TYR A 63 7.75 -20.18 20.78
CA TYR A 63 7.53 -21.38 19.99
C TYR A 63 8.79 -21.81 19.22
N PRO A 64 9.07 -23.12 19.12
CA PRO A 64 10.25 -23.64 18.42
C PRO A 64 10.18 -23.45 16.91
N GLU A 65 8.98 -23.25 16.35
CA GLU A 65 8.80 -22.84 14.97
C GLU A 65 9.19 -21.37 14.82
N HIS A 66 10.47 -21.11 14.54
CA HIS A 66 10.98 -19.77 14.26
C HIS A 66 10.44 -19.24 12.90
N ARG A 67 9.18 -18.83 12.89
CA ARG A 67 8.54 -18.19 11.74
C ARG A 67 9.08 -16.78 11.57
N LYS A 68 9.79 -16.52 10.47
CA LYS A 68 10.32 -15.19 10.15
C LYS A 68 9.19 -14.18 9.96
N LEU A 69 9.36 -12.96 10.46
CA LEU A 69 8.42 -11.86 10.25
C LEU A 69 8.85 -11.02 9.05
N ILE A 70 7.91 -10.82 8.15
CA ILE A 70 8.02 -9.89 7.04
C ILE A 70 7.04 -8.75 7.31
N TYR A 71 7.58 -7.58 7.65
CA TYR A 71 6.79 -6.37 7.84
C TYR A 71 6.82 -5.54 6.58
N CYS A 72 5.65 -5.36 5.98
CA CYS A 72 5.47 -4.59 4.78
C CYS A 72 4.78 -3.27 5.13
N SER A 73 5.44 -2.15 4.82
CA SER A 73 4.89 -0.80 4.95
C SER A 73 4.79 -0.11 3.60
N ARG A 74 4.08 1.01 3.50
CA ARG A 74 3.98 1.75 2.24
C ARG A 74 5.16 2.69 2.05
N THR A 75 5.44 3.52 3.06
CA THR A 75 6.40 4.64 2.95
C THR A 75 7.71 4.36 3.69
N MET A 76 8.79 5.04 3.28
CA MET A 76 10.10 4.93 3.93
C MET A 76 10.07 5.40 5.39
N SER A 77 9.32 6.47 5.68
CA SER A 77 9.20 7.02 7.03
C SER A 77 8.52 6.03 7.99
N GLU A 78 7.57 5.23 7.52
CA GLU A 78 6.98 4.16 8.32
C GLU A 78 7.97 3.01 8.57
N ILE A 79 8.77 2.63 7.56
CA ILE A 79 9.83 1.61 7.72
C ILE A 79 10.81 2.04 8.83
N GLU A 80 11.26 3.30 8.82
CA GLU A 80 12.16 3.83 9.84
C GLU A 80 11.52 3.85 11.23
N LYS A 81 10.24 4.24 11.33
CA LYS A 81 9.48 4.22 12.59
C LYS A 81 9.37 2.80 13.15
N ALA A 82 9.00 1.83 12.31
CA ALA A 82 8.88 0.43 12.72
C ALA A 82 10.22 -0.14 13.21
N LEU A 83 11.34 0.19 12.54
CA LEU A 83 12.69 -0.20 12.99
C LEU A 83 13.07 0.46 14.32
N ALA A 84 12.71 1.73 14.51
CA ALA A 84 12.98 2.45 15.76
C ALA A 84 12.19 1.86 16.94
N GLU A 85 10.90 1.54 16.73
CA GLU A 85 10.05 0.88 17.72
C GLU A 85 10.54 -0.52 18.06
N LEU A 86 10.96 -1.30 17.05
CA LEU A 86 11.54 -2.62 17.25
C LEU A 86 12.84 -2.55 18.06
N ARG A 87 13.67 -1.54 17.82
CA ARG A 87 14.90 -1.33 18.59
C ARG A 87 14.60 -1.04 20.06
N GLU A 88 13.60 -0.21 20.36
CA GLU A 88 13.21 0.07 21.74
C GLU A 88 12.61 -1.17 22.42
N LEU A 89 11.81 -1.96 21.69
CA LEU A 89 11.30 -3.24 22.17
C LEU A 89 12.43 -4.19 22.56
N MET A 90 13.44 -4.39 21.69
CA MET A 90 14.56 -5.29 21.98
C MET A 90 15.41 -4.79 23.15
N LYS A 91 15.61 -3.48 23.28
CA LYS A 91 16.30 -2.88 24.42
C LYS A 91 15.54 -3.13 25.73
N HIS A 92 14.21 -2.95 25.73
CA HIS A 92 13.37 -3.27 26.88
C HIS A 92 13.46 -4.76 27.26
N ARG A 93 13.45 -5.66 26.27
CA ARG A 93 13.60 -7.10 26.49
C ARG A 93 14.96 -7.46 27.12
N ALA A 94 16.06 -6.90 26.61
CA ALA A 94 17.39 -7.14 27.16
C ALA A 94 17.50 -6.69 28.62
N GLN A 95 16.86 -5.58 28.99
CA GLN A 95 16.81 -5.09 30.36
C GLN A 95 16.01 -6.00 31.30
N GLU A 96 14.86 -6.51 30.86
CA GLU A 96 14.00 -7.39 31.66
C GLU A 96 14.55 -8.81 31.80
N LEU A 97 15.22 -9.33 30.76
CA LEU A 97 15.78 -10.69 30.74
C LEU A 97 17.19 -10.76 31.33
N GLY A 98 17.94 -9.66 31.34
CA GLY A 98 19.31 -9.59 31.86
C GLY A 98 20.39 -10.15 30.92
N TYR A 99 20.04 -10.52 29.69
CA TYR A 99 20.96 -10.92 28.63
C TYR A 99 20.45 -10.42 27.27
N GLU A 100 21.36 -10.28 26.30
CA GLU A 100 21.01 -9.92 24.92
C GLU A 100 20.70 -11.20 24.11
N GLU A 101 19.48 -11.28 23.58
CA GLU A 101 19.05 -12.36 22.69
C GLU A 101 19.77 -12.24 21.33
N GLU A 102 20.12 -13.37 20.69
CA GLU A 102 20.63 -13.36 19.33
C GLU A 102 19.48 -13.06 18.35
N PHE A 103 19.27 -11.77 18.07
CA PHE A 103 18.17 -11.29 17.26
C PHE A 103 18.68 -10.38 16.15
N ARG A 104 18.25 -10.63 14.91
CA ARG A 104 18.65 -9.86 13.73
C ARG A 104 17.41 -9.26 13.07
N ALA A 105 17.38 -7.93 12.96
CA ALA A 105 16.35 -7.23 12.21
C ALA A 105 16.94 -6.17 11.29
N LEU A 106 16.48 -6.17 10.03
CA LEU A 106 16.99 -5.29 8.99
C LEU A 106 15.87 -4.55 8.26
N GLY A 107 16.13 -3.28 7.95
CA GLY A 107 15.37 -2.51 6.99
C GLY A 107 15.90 -2.68 5.57
N LEU A 108 15.01 -2.90 4.60
CA LEU A 108 15.35 -2.95 3.19
C LEU A 108 14.59 -1.88 2.40
N THR A 109 15.34 -1.09 1.64
CA THR A 109 14.83 -0.03 0.77
C THR A 109 15.54 -0.04 -0.59
N SER A 110 15.24 0.96 -1.43
CA SER A 110 15.88 1.13 -2.74
C SER A 110 17.38 1.42 -2.64
N ARG A 111 18.10 1.13 -3.73
CA ARG A 111 19.54 1.43 -3.86
C ARG A 111 19.83 2.93 -3.72
N LYS A 112 18.90 3.78 -4.17
CA LYS A 112 18.99 5.24 -4.02
C LYS A 112 19.24 5.66 -2.56
N ASN A 113 18.61 4.96 -1.61
CA ASN A 113 18.71 5.33 -0.20
C ASN A 113 19.87 4.63 0.52
N LEU A 114 20.29 3.45 0.05
CA LEU A 114 21.33 2.63 0.69
C LEU A 114 22.71 2.72 0.02
N CYS A 115 22.88 3.52 -1.04
CA CYS A 115 24.14 3.62 -1.78
C CYS A 115 25.12 4.61 -1.11
N LEU A 116 26.35 4.14 -0.88
CA LEU A 116 27.46 4.94 -0.35
C LEU A 116 28.43 5.45 -1.44
N HIS A 117 28.34 4.94 -2.66
CA HIS A 117 29.29 5.27 -3.72
C HIS A 117 29.14 6.75 -4.13
N PRO A 118 30.21 7.58 -4.10
CA PRO A 118 30.11 9.03 -4.20
C PRO A 118 29.61 9.52 -5.57
N SER A 119 29.90 8.80 -6.66
CA SER A 119 29.37 9.16 -7.98
C SER A 119 27.88 8.81 -8.14
N VAL A 120 27.45 7.70 -7.53
CA VAL A 120 26.08 7.17 -7.68
C VAL A 120 25.13 7.88 -6.72
N LYS A 121 25.57 8.18 -5.50
CA LYS A 121 24.78 8.86 -4.46
C LYS A 121 24.30 10.26 -4.87
N ARG A 122 24.99 10.92 -5.80
CA ARG A 122 24.61 12.26 -6.31
C ARG A 122 23.40 12.23 -7.24
N GLU A 123 23.06 11.07 -7.80
CA GLU A 123 21.99 10.95 -8.76
C GLU A 123 20.61 11.04 -8.09
N LYS A 124 19.70 11.81 -8.69
CA LYS A 124 18.35 12.03 -8.15
C LYS A 124 17.37 10.92 -8.51
N SER A 125 17.55 10.28 -9.67
CA SER A 125 16.63 9.25 -10.16
C SER A 125 17.04 7.86 -9.67
N GLY A 126 16.08 7.08 -9.16
CA GLY A 126 16.32 5.70 -8.74
C GLY A 126 16.76 4.79 -9.90
N THR A 127 16.18 4.96 -11.08
CA THR A 127 16.51 4.14 -12.26
C THR A 127 17.97 4.32 -12.71
N VAL A 128 18.45 5.58 -12.65
CA VAL A 128 19.85 5.93 -12.96
C VAL A 128 20.80 5.35 -11.91
N VAL A 129 20.43 5.44 -10.62
CA VAL A 129 21.20 4.82 -9.54
C VAL A 129 21.36 3.32 -9.76
N ASP A 130 20.29 2.64 -10.16
CA ASP A 130 20.31 1.20 -10.40
C ASP A 130 21.20 0.83 -11.58
N ALA A 131 21.10 1.57 -12.70
CA ALA A 131 21.92 1.38 -13.89
C ALA A 131 23.41 1.62 -13.60
N ARG A 132 23.73 2.71 -12.90
CA ARG A 132 25.12 3.03 -12.49
C ARG A 132 25.68 2.02 -11.49
N CYS A 133 24.88 1.59 -10.52
CA CYS A 133 25.28 0.54 -9.59
C CYS A 133 25.64 -0.73 -10.36
N ARG A 134 24.84 -1.13 -11.35
CA ARG A 134 25.14 -2.29 -12.20
C ARG A 134 26.41 -2.10 -13.03
N SER A 135 26.63 -0.90 -13.60
CA SER A 135 27.85 -0.62 -14.37
C SER A 135 29.15 -0.84 -13.57
N LEU A 136 29.07 -0.81 -12.24
CA LEU A 136 30.19 -0.99 -11.32
C LEU A 136 30.23 -2.37 -10.63
N THR A 137 29.17 -3.18 -10.75
CA THR A 137 29.00 -4.43 -9.97
C THR A 137 28.71 -5.65 -10.82
N ALA A 138 28.43 -5.49 -12.11
CA ALA A 138 28.11 -6.63 -12.96
C ALA A 138 29.33 -7.58 -13.11
N GLY A 139 29.08 -8.88 -13.12
CA GLY A 139 30.11 -9.93 -13.15
C GLY A 139 31.05 -9.80 -14.35
N PHE A 140 30.55 -9.43 -15.53
CA PHE A 140 31.40 -9.20 -16.71
C PHE A 140 32.37 -8.02 -16.55
N VAL A 141 32.07 -7.05 -15.70
CA VAL A 141 32.97 -5.92 -15.39
C VAL A 141 34.10 -6.40 -14.48
N LYS A 142 33.78 -7.29 -13.53
CA LYS A 142 34.77 -7.95 -12.68
C LYS A 142 35.72 -8.82 -13.53
N GLU A 143 35.18 -9.62 -14.44
CA GLU A 143 35.99 -10.41 -15.38
C GLU A 143 36.91 -9.55 -16.26
N LYS A 144 36.43 -8.39 -16.75
CA LYS A 144 37.27 -7.47 -17.54
C LYS A 144 38.45 -6.94 -16.74
N LYS A 145 38.22 -6.61 -15.47
CA LYS A 145 39.29 -6.17 -14.58
C LYS A 145 40.28 -7.30 -14.29
N GLU A 146 39.80 -8.53 -14.10
CA GLU A 146 40.66 -9.72 -13.94
C GLU A 146 41.51 -9.99 -15.20
N ARG A 147 40.99 -9.69 -16.39
CA ARG A 147 41.73 -9.73 -17.66
C ARG A 147 42.74 -8.57 -17.82
N GLY A 148 42.79 -7.64 -16.88
CA GLY A 148 43.73 -6.51 -16.87
C GLY A 148 43.24 -5.27 -17.62
N GLU A 149 41.96 -5.17 -17.97
CA GLU A 149 41.37 -3.95 -18.53
C GLU A 149 41.16 -2.89 -17.44
N GLU A 150 41.42 -1.61 -17.75
CA GLU A 150 41.15 -0.49 -16.83
C GLU A 150 39.65 -0.24 -16.70
N VAL A 151 39.03 -0.87 -15.69
CA VAL A 151 37.61 -0.67 -15.37
C VAL A 151 37.41 -0.40 -13.89
N ASP A 152 36.57 0.59 -13.60
CA ASP A 152 36.22 0.98 -12.23
C ASP A 152 35.21 -0.01 -11.62
N LEU A 153 35.53 -0.52 -10.43
CA LEU A 153 34.63 -1.36 -9.64
C LEU A 153 34.18 -0.65 -8.38
N CYS A 154 33.04 -1.07 -7.84
CA CYS A 154 32.56 -0.56 -6.57
C CYS A 154 33.38 -1.15 -5.40
N VAL A 155 34.21 -0.32 -4.77
CA VAL A 155 35.01 -0.70 -3.58
C VAL A 155 34.15 -1.34 -2.49
N TYR A 156 32.95 -0.80 -2.25
CA TYR A 156 32.04 -1.30 -1.22
C TYR A 156 31.45 -2.68 -1.52
N HIS A 157 31.31 -3.05 -2.80
CA HIS A 157 30.75 -4.34 -3.20
C HIS A 157 31.82 -5.43 -3.18
N GLU A 158 33.01 -5.16 -3.73
CA GLU A 158 34.12 -6.10 -3.77
C GLU A 158 34.52 -6.59 -2.36
N ASN A 159 34.51 -5.68 -1.38
CA ASN A 159 34.82 -6.04 0.01
C ASN A 159 33.81 -7.02 0.63
N LEU A 160 32.60 -7.14 0.09
CA LEU A 160 31.60 -8.09 0.59
C LEU A 160 31.88 -9.53 0.16
N ASP A 161 32.58 -9.72 -0.95
CA ASP A 161 32.94 -11.07 -1.43
C ASP A 161 34.04 -11.70 -0.57
N LEU A 162 34.78 -10.87 0.19
CA LEU A 162 35.78 -11.32 1.14
C LEU A 162 35.20 -11.80 2.48
N LEU A 163 33.90 -11.58 2.71
CA LEU A 163 33.24 -11.82 3.99
C LEU A 163 32.19 -12.92 3.86
N GLU A 164 32.03 -13.70 4.94
CA GLU A 164 31.01 -14.74 4.98
C GLU A 164 29.59 -14.15 5.03
N PRO A 165 28.64 -14.65 4.21
CA PRO A 165 27.30 -14.09 4.11
C PRO A 165 26.51 -14.02 5.41
N HIS A 166 26.76 -14.90 6.38
CA HIS A 166 26.03 -14.96 7.65
C HIS A 166 26.53 -13.97 8.71
N ASN A 167 27.71 -13.37 8.52
CA ASN A 167 28.37 -12.51 9.51
C ASN A 167 28.66 -11.10 8.96
N LEU A 168 27.89 -10.66 7.96
CA LEU A 168 28.06 -9.31 7.40
C LEU A 168 27.65 -8.23 8.40
N VAL A 169 26.59 -8.51 9.16
CA VAL A 169 26.02 -7.58 10.16
C VAL A 169 25.88 -8.33 11.49
N PRO A 170 26.36 -7.74 12.61
CA PRO A 170 26.25 -8.39 13.91
C PRO A 170 24.78 -8.48 14.37
N PRO A 171 24.46 -9.30 15.38
CA PRO A 171 23.15 -9.32 16.00
C PRO A 171 22.73 -7.93 16.47
N GLY A 172 21.48 -7.56 16.22
CA GLY A 172 20.95 -6.25 16.51
C GLY A 172 19.84 -5.81 15.55
N VAL A 173 19.20 -4.69 15.89
CA VAL A 173 18.21 -4.02 15.05
C VAL A 173 18.88 -2.85 14.34
N PHE A 174 19.02 -2.94 13.02
CA PHE A 174 19.65 -1.88 12.22
C PHE A 174 18.58 -1.02 11.55
N THR A 175 18.58 0.27 11.90
CA THR A 175 17.87 1.29 11.13
C THR A 175 18.59 1.55 9.80
N LEU A 176 17.93 2.18 8.84
CA LEU A 176 18.54 2.51 7.53
C LEU A 176 19.81 3.36 7.71
N ASP A 177 19.74 4.40 8.53
CA ASP A 177 20.89 5.24 8.89
C ASP A 177 21.98 4.46 9.64
N GLY A 178 21.58 3.55 10.53
CA GLY A 178 22.52 2.69 11.26
C GLY A 178 23.30 1.78 10.31
N LEU A 179 22.63 1.20 9.33
CA LEU A 179 23.25 0.35 8.32
C LEU A 179 24.16 1.14 7.37
N LEU A 180 23.77 2.37 6.99
CA LEU A 180 24.60 3.29 6.21
C LEU A 180 25.91 3.62 6.94
N ARG A 181 25.83 4.00 8.22
CA ARG A 181 27.01 4.29 9.06
C ARG A 181 27.91 3.08 9.20
N TYR A 182 27.33 1.92 9.49
CA TYR A 182 28.07 0.67 9.59
C TYR A 182 28.81 0.32 8.29
N GLY A 183 28.14 0.48 7.13
CA GLY A 183 28.74 0.26 5.82
C GLY A 183 29.85 1.25 5.47
N GLU A 184 29.75 2.49 5.95
CA GLU A 184 30.80 3.51 5.77
C GLU A 184 32.04 3.18 6.60
N GLU A 185 31.87 2.80 7.87
CA GLU A 185 32.96 2.40 8.78
C GLU A 185 33.71 1.16 8.29
N HIS A 186 32.97 0.14 7.84
CA HIS A 186 33.53 -1.16 7.43
C HIS A 186 33.81 -1.24 5.93
N LYS A 187 33.56 -0.16 5.17
CA LYS A 187 33.65 -0.11 3.69
C LYS A 187 32.90 -1.25 3.00
N GLN A 188 31.70 -1.53 3.47
CA GLN A 188 30.79 -2.55 2.97
C GLN A 188 29.58 -1.91 2.29
N CYS A 189 29.02 -2.53 1.25
CA CYS A 189 27.83 -2.00 0.60
C CYS A 189 26.58 -2.31 1.44
N PRO A 190 25.86 -1.30 1.97
CA PRO A 190 24.69 -1.54 2.84
C PRO A 190 23.57 -2.30 2.13
N TYR A 191 23.31 -1.98 0.86
CA TYR A 191 22.26 -2.62 0.06
C TYR A 191 22.49 -4.12 -0.12
N PHE A 192 23.68 -4.51 -0.58
CA PHE A 192 24.01 -5.93 -0.78
C PHE A 192 24.19 -6.67 0.55
N SER A 193 24.65 -5.98 1.60
CA SER A 193 24.72 -6.56 2.95
C SER A 193 23.33 -6.91 3.47
N ALA A 194 22.37 -5.98 3.40
CA ALA A 194 21.00 -6.24 3.83
C ALA A 194 20.35 -7.36 3.04
N ARG A 195 20.60 -7.42 1.73
CA ARG A 195 20.06 -8.45 0.86
C ARG A 195 20.66 -9.83 1.16
N ARG A 196 21.99 -9.95 1.21
CA ARG A 196 22.65 -11.22 1.54
C ARG A 196 22.22 -11.71 2.93
N MET A 197 22.05 -10.82 3.91
CA MET A 197 21.62 -11.17 5.27
C MET A 197 20.15 -11.63 5.40
N MET A 198 19.31 -11.43 4.37
CA MET A 198 17.86 -11.67 4.42
C MET A 198 17.46 -13.08 4.93
N PRO A 199 18.14 -14.18 4.53
CA PRO A 199 17.84 -15.52 5.02
C PRO A 199 18.05 -15.68 6.54
N TRP A 200 19.03 -14.97 7.12
CA TRP A 200 19.44 -15.09 8.52
C TRP A 200 18.75 -14.10 9.49
N CYS A 201 17.90 -13.20 8.99
CA CYS A 201 17.15 -12.26 9.82
C CYS A 201 15.88 -12.88 10.41
N ASN A 202 15.54 -12.51 11.64
CA ASN A 202 14.27 -12.85 12.28
C ASN A 202 13.13 -11.95 11.79
N ILE A 203 13.43 -10.66 11.57
CA ILE A 203 12.48 -9.66 11.09
C ILE A 203 13.09 -8.89 9.91
N ILE A 204 12.32 -8.74 8.85
CA ILE A 204 12.66 -7.91 7.71
C ILE A 204 11.56 -6.88 7.51
N ILE A 205 11.94 -5.61 7.36
CA ILE A 205 11.00 -4.51 7.15
C ILE A 205 11.27 -3.89 5.77
N TYR A 206 10.30 -3.94 4.85
CA TYR A 206 10.42 -3.35 3.52
C TYR A 206 9.09 -2.82 2.95
N SER A 207 9.14 -2.24 1.75
CA SER A 207 7.96 -1.67 1.09
C SER A 207 7.09 -2.72 0.39
N TYR A 208 5.77 -2.49 0.30
CA TYR A 208 4.82 -3.34 -0.44
C TYR A 208 5.31 -3.76 -1.82
N HIS A 209 5.95 -2.85 -2.56
CA HIS A 209 6.41 -3.09 -3.92
C HIS A 209 7.41 -4.26 -3.98
N TYR A 210 8.17 -4.55 -2.92
CA TYR A 210 9.09 -5.69 -2.92
C TYR A 210 8.39 -7.05 -2.89
N LEU A 211 7.14 -7.10 -2.42
CA LEU A 211 6.35 -8.34 -2.31
C LEU A 211 5.25 -8.45 -3.37
N LEU A 212 4.69 -7.31 -3.80
CA LEU A 212 3.59 -7.26 -4.75
C LEU A 212 4.04 -7.01 -6.19
N ASP A 213 5.14 -6.27 -6.41
CA ASP A 213 5.66 -6.10 -7.77
C ASP A 213 6.29 -7.43 -8.20
N PRO A 214 5.71 -8.11 -9.19
CA PRO A 214 6.21 -9.41 -9.60
C PRO A 214 7.65 -9.39 -10.12
N LYS A 215 8.13 -8.25 -10.64
CA LYS A 215 9.52 -8.11 -11.12
C LYS A 215 10.52 -8.29 -9.97
N ILE A 216 10.12 -7.90 -8.76
CA ILE A 216 10.97 -7.89 -7.56
C ILE A 216 10.63 -9.07 -6.65
N ALA A 217 9.34 -9.37 -6.51
CA ALA A 217 8.79 -10.37 -5.61
C ALA A 217 9.37 -11.76 -5.86
N GLU A 218 9.57 -12.17 -7.11
CA GLU A 218 10.15 -13.49 -7.41
C GLU A 218 11.54 -13.66 -6.74
N ARG A 219 12.35 -12.60 -6.70
CA ARG A 219 13.70 -12.66 -6.11
C ARG A 219 13.65 -12.69 -4.59
N VAL A 220 12.92 -11.74 -4.02
CA VAL A 220 12.80 -11.60 -2.56
C VAL A 220 12.11 -12.84 -1.99
N SER A 221 11.05 -13.29 -2.65
CA SER A 221 10.30 -14.45 -2.20
C SER A 221 11.15 -15.72 -2.26
N ARG A 222 11.95 -15.99 -3.31
CA ARG A 222 12.83 -17.19 -3.36
C ARG A 222 13.78 -17.34 -2.17
N GLU A 223 14.24 -16.22 -1.59
CA GLU A 223 15.11 -16.22 -0.40
C GLU A 223 14.34 -16.49 0.91
N LEU A 224 13.00 -16.53 0.87
CA LEU A 224 12.10 -16.66 2.02
C LEU A 224 11.39 -18.01 2.06
N SER A 225 11.29 -18.61 3.25
CA SER A 225 10.54 -19.84 3.50
C SER A 225 9.02 -19.61 3.44
N LYS A 226 8.25 -20.68 3.24
CA LYS A 226 6.77 -20.64 3.22
C LYS A 226 6.17 -20.34 4.60
N ASP A 227 6.88 -20.71 5.66
CA ASP A 227 6.44 -20.56 7.05
C ASP A 227 6.66 -19.14 7.61
N CYS A 228 6.77 -18.12 6.76
CA CYS A 228 6.90 -16.73 7.21
C CYS A 228 5.53 -16.13 7.54
N ILE A 229 5.53 -15.20 8.50
CA ILE A 229 4.38 -14.35 8.83
C ILE A 229 4.53 -13.05 8.04
N VAL A 230 3.56 -12.71 7.19
CA VAL A 230 3.56 -11.46 6.42
C VAL A 230 2.57 -10.49 7.05
N VAL A 231 3.01 -9.26 7.30
CA VAL A 231 2.18 -8.18 7.84
C VAL A 231 2.15 -7.04 6.83
N PHE A 232 0.95 -6.69 6.36
CA PHE A 232 0.72 -5.45 5.63
C PHE A 232 0.19 -4.38 6.59
N ASP A 233 1.04 -3.42 6.93
CA ASP A 233 0.68 -2.26 7.74
C ASP A 233 0.27 -1.07 6.87
N GLU A 234 -0.77 -0.34 7.26
CA GLU A 234 -1.42 0.71 6.46
C GLU A 234 -2.00 0.25 5.12
N ALA A 235 -2.50 -1.00 5.08
CA ALA A 235 -2.93 -1.72 3.88
C ALA A 235 -4.23 -1.22 3.23
N HIS A 236 -4.62 0.03 3.45
CA HIS A 236 -5.86 0.58 2.91
C HIS A 236 -5.84 0.66 1.38
N ASN A 237 -4.69 0.93 0.75
CA ASN A 237 -4.51 1.10 -0.71
C ASN A 237 -3.88 -0.12 -1.43
N ILE A 238 -3.95 -1.31 -0.82
CA ILE A 238 -3.33 -2.52 -1.39
C ILE A 238 -3.87 -2.86 -2.79
N ASP A 239 -5.14 -2.58 -3.06
CA ASP A 239 -5.78 -2.79 -4.35
C ASP A 239 -5.16 -1.91 -5.46
N ASN A 240 -4.92 -0.63 -5.16
CA ASN A 240 -4.30 0.29 -6.11
C ASN A 240 -2.84 -0.10 -6.39
N VAL A 241 -2.09 -0.53 -5.36
CA VAL A 241 -0.70 -0.98 -5.53
C VAL A 241 -0.61 -2.23 -6.42
N CYS A 242 -1.54 -3.17 -6.26
CA CYS A 242 -1.64 -4.36 -7.11
C CYS A 242 -1.91 -3.99 -8.57
N ILE A 243 -2.85 -3.06 -8.79
CA ILE A 243 -3.22 -2.59 -10.13
C ILE A 243 -2.07 -1.86 -10.80
N GLU A 244 -1.42 -0.92 -10.10
CA GLU A 244 -0.28 -0.16 -10.60
C GLU A 244 0.91 -1.04 -10.96
N SER A 245 1.15 -2.12 -10.20
CA SER A 245 2.28 -3.03 -10.43
C SER A 245 2.18 -3.82 -11.74
N LEU A 246 0.96 -4.09 -12.21
CA LEU A 246 0.69 -4.85 -13.44
C LEU A 246 0.26 -3.97 -14.62
N SER A 247 -0.05 -2.70 -14.38
CA SER A 247 -0.47 -1.75 -15.42
C SER A 247 0.73 -1.10 -16.10
N ILE A 248 0.62 -0.82 -17.40
CA ILE A 248 1.68 -0.18 -18.19
C ILE A 248 1.05 0.88 -19.10
N ASP A 249 1.64 2.08 -19.08
CA ASP A 249 1.27 3.16 -19.98
C ASP A 249 2.34 3.35 -21.05
N LEU A 250 1.93 3.33 -22.32
CA LEU A 250 2.81 3.56 -23.46
C LEU A 250 2.45 4.87 -24.15
N SER A 251 3.39 5.81 -24.18
CA SER A 251 3.29 7.08 -24.91
C SER A 251 4.04 7.03 -26.25
N GLU A 252 3.69 7.94 -27.16
CA GLU A 252 4.40 8.07 -28.45
C GLU A 252 5.91 8.32 -28.25
N ASP A 253 6.26 9.14 -27.26
CA ASP A 253 7.66 9.39 -26.89
C ASP A 253 8.39 8.13 -26.44
N SER A 254 7.71 7.26 -25.69
CA SER A 254 8.25 5.98 -25.24
C SER A 254 8.50 5.05 -26.42
N LEU A 255 7.57 4.97 -27.39
CA LEU A 255 7.76 4.20 -28.62
C LEU A 255 8.88 4.76 -29.51
N ARG A 256 9.02 6.09 -29.59
CA ARG A 256 10.13 6.73 -30.33
C ARG A 256 11.48 6.38 -29.71
N LYS A 257 11.59 6.42 -28.38
CA LYS A 257 12.79 5.99 -27.65
C LYS A 257 13.04 4.48 -27.82
N ALA A 258 12.01 3.64 -27.74
CA ALA A 258 12.12 2.20 -27.98
C ALA A 258 12.63 1.89 -29.41
N THR A 259 12.20 2.67 -30.42
CA THR A 259 12.71 2.54 -31.79
C THR A 259 14.21 2.82 -31.87
N ARG A 260 14.68 3.88 -31.20
CA ARG A 260 16.12 4.21 -31.11
C ARG A 260 16.88 3.11 -30.37
N GLY A 261 16.33 2.61 -29.27
CA GLY A 261 16.89 1.48 -28.52
C GLY A 261 17.04 0.22 -29.38
N ALA A 262 16.02 -0.12 -30.18
CA ALA A 262 16.07 -1.26 -31.09
C ALA A 262 17.14 -1.11 -32.20
N SER A 263 17.29 0.09 -32.78
CA SER A 263 18.36 0.36 -33.77
C SER A 263 19.75 0.35 -33.15
N ASN A 264 19.90 0.81 -31.90
CA ASN A 264 21.16 0.74 -31.18
C ASN A 264 21.56 -0.72 -30.87
N LEU A 265 20.59 -1.56 -30.46
CA LEU A 265 20.83 -3.00 -30.28
C LEU A 265 21.26 -3.67 -31.59
N GLU A 266 20.63 -3.33 -32.71
CA GLU A 266 20.97 -3.87 -34.02
C GLU A 266 22.42 -3.56 -34.40
N ARG A 267 22.84 -2.30 -34.26
CA ARG A 267 24.24 -1.92 -34.47
C ARG A 267 25.18 -2.69 -33.55
N LYS A 268 24.81 -2.85 -32.27
CA LYS A 268 25.66 -3.55 -31.31
C LYS A 268 25.79 -5.04 -31.59
N ILE A 269 24.74 -5.66 -32.11
CA ILE A 269 24.78 -7.06 -32.56
C ILE A 269 25.68 -7.21 -33.78
N GLU A 270 25.64 -6.26 -34.73
CA GLU A 270 26.53 -6.30 -35.90
C GLU A 270 28.00 -6.14 -35.48
N GLU A 271 28.29 -5.21 -34.54
CA GLU A 271 29.62 -5.06 -33.93
C GLU A 271 30.07 -6.37 -33.24
N MET A 272 29.21 -6.98 -32.42
CA MET A 272 29.53 -8.22 -31.71
C MET A 272 29.72 -9.40 -32.67
N LYS A 273 28.96 -9.47 -33.76
CA LYS A 273 29.12 -10.52 -34.78
C LYS A 273 30.47 -10.42 -35.49
N SER A 274 30.96 -9.20 -35.71
CA SER A 274 32.28 -8.98 -36.31
C SER A 274 33.45 -9.26 -35.36
N SER A 275 33.23 -9.12 -34.04
CA SER A 275 34.27 -9.28 -33.01
C SER A 275 34.26 -10.67 -32.38
N ASP A 276 33.12 -11.11 -31.85
CA ASP A 276 32.92 -12.31 -31.02
C ASP A 276 31.65 -13.09 -31.42
N ALA A 277 31.64 -13.71 -32.61
CA ALA A 277 30.52 -14.52 -33.07
C ALA A 277 30.23 -15.75 -32.17
N ASP A 278 31.27 -16.29 -31.52
CA ASP A 278 31.16 -17.48 -30.66
C ASP A 278 30.27 -17.24 -29.44
N LYS A 279 30.26 -16.02 -28.87
CA LYS A 279 29.37 -15.68 -27.75
C LYS A 279 27.90 -15.78 -28.14
N LEU A 280 27.53 -15.23 -29.30
CA LEU A 280 26.16 -15.30 -29.83
C LEU A 280 25.76 -16.75 -30.15
N GLN A 281 26.69 -17.55 -30.65
CA GLN A 281 26.44 -18.97 -30.93
C GLN A 281 26.28 -19.79 -29.65
N SER A 282 27.05 -19.48 -28.60
CA SER A 282 26.91 -20.09 -27.27
C SER A 282 25.59 -19.71 -26.60
N GLU A 283 25.09 -18.48 -26.81
CA GLU A 283 23.76 -18.08 -26.35
C GLU A 283 22.69 -18.89 -27.09
N TYR A 284 22.82 -19.02 -28.41
CA TYR A 284 21.89 -19.81 -29.22
C TYR A 284 21.80 -21.26 -28.73
N SER A 285 22.92 -21.93 -28.44
CA SER A 285 22.91 -23.30 -27.91
C SER A 285 22.24 -23.37 -26.54
N LYS A 286 22.55 -22.43 -25.63
CA LYS A 286 21.89 -22.34 -24.31
C LYS A 286 20.37 -22.18 -24.42
N LEU A 287 19.89 -21.41 -25.40
CA LEU A 287 18.45 -21.24 -25.64
C LEU A 287 17.78 -22.48 -26.27
N VAL A 288 18.56 -23.34 -26.93
CA VAL A 288 18.07 -24.59 -27.54
C VAL A 288 17.98 -25.71 -26.49
N GLU A 289 18.94 -25.79 -25.58
CA GLU A 289 19.01 -26.80 -24.51
C GLU A 289 17.96 -26.58 -23.41
N GLY A 290 17.32 -25.41 -23.39
CA GLY A 290 16.23 -25.06 -22.47
C GLY A 290 16.70 -24.18 -21.30
N LEU A 291 15.76 -23.40 -20.76
CA LEU A 291 16.05 -22.35 -19.77
C LEU A 291 16.52 -22.88 -18.40
N GLN A 292 16.36 -24.18 -18.09
CA GLN A 292 16.64 -24.78 -16.78
C GLN A 292 18.13 -24.95 -16.45
N GLN A 293 19.03 -25.23 -17.40
CA GLN A 293 20.47 -25.31 -17.08
C GLN A 293 21.12 -23.92 -17.02
N ALA A 294 20.57 -22.97 -17.78
CA ALA A 294 20.89 -21.56 -17.65
C ALA A 294 20.33 -20.95 -16.36
N GLU A 295 19.57 -21.70 -15.53
CA GLU A 295 19.08 -21.29 -14.21
C GLU A 295 20.09 -21.47 -13.07
N GLN A 296 20.93 -22.50 -13.11
CA GLN A 296 21.93 -22.76 -12.06
C GLN A 296 23.12 -21.79 -12.14
N ALA A 297 23.42 -21.24 -13.31
CA ALA A 297 24.43 -20.19 -13.48
C ALA A 297 23.89 -18.75 -13.18
N ARG A 298 22.67 -18.62 -12.62
CA ARG A 298 21.98 -17.32 -12.42
C ARG A 298 22.29 -16.63 -11.08
N GLU A 299 23.06 -17.25 -10.19
CA GLU A 299 23.04 -16.88 -8.78
C GLU A 299 23.62 -15.48 -8.47
N GLU A 300 24.42 -14.89 -9.35
CA GLU A 300 25.17 -13.66 -8.99
C GLU A 300 24.69 -12.37 -9.69
N ASP A 301 24.06 -12.43 -10.87
CA ASP A 301 23.99 -11.25 -11.78
C ASP A 301 22.60 -10.82 -12.29
N GLN A 302 21.52 -11.35 -11.72
CA GLN A 302 20.18 -11.13 -12.27
C GLN A 302 19.47 -9.88 -11.73
N PHE A 303 19.66 -8.76 -12.45
CA PHE A 303 18.93 -7.50 -12.25
C PHE A 303 17.56 -7.45 -12.96
N ILE A 304 17.25 -8.38 -13.87
CA ILE A 304 15.99 -8.39 -14.64
C ILE A 304 15.36 -9.78 -14.58
N SER A 305 14.16 -9.87 -14.01
CA SER A 305 13.29 -11.03 -13.95
C SER A 305 11.93 -10.60 -14.51
N ASN A 306 11.29 -11.54 -15.18
CA ASN A 306 10.08 -11.35 -15.95
C ASN A 306 8.90 -11.11 -15.00
N PRO A 307 8.01 -10.13 -15.23
CA PRO A 307 6.78 -10.07 -14.45
C PRO A 307 5.88 -11.25 -14.79
N VAL A 308 5.75 -12.16 -13.82
CA VAL A 308 4.80 -13.28 -13.75
C VAL A 308 4.56 -13.96 -15.08
N LEU A 309 5.49 -14.82 -15.48
CA LEU A 309 5.05 -16.02 -16.16
C LEU A 309 4.69 -17.05 -15.08
N PRO A 310 3.53 -17.73 -15.18
CA PRO A 310 3.29 -18.96 -14.43
C PRO A 310 4.52 -19.88 -14.47
N ASP A 311 4.85 -20.54 -13.36
CA ASP A 311 6.00 -21.45 -13.23
C ASP A 311 6.04 -22.54 -14.32
N ASP A 312 4.89 -22.85 -14.92
CA ASP A 312 4.75 -23.80 -16.03
C ASP A 312 5.24 -23.26 -17.37
N LEU A 313 5.25 -21.94 -17.58
CA LEU A 313 5.78 -21.29 -18.78
C LEU A 313 7.30 -21.14 -18.76
N LEU A 314 7.92 -21.08 -17.58
CA LEU A 314 9.38 -21.09 -17.42
C LEU A 314 10.03 -22.42 -17.85
N LYS A 315 9.23 -23.49 -17.94
CA LYS A 315 9.67 -24.84 -18.36
C LYS A 315 9.69 -24.99 -19.89
N GLU A 316 9.09 -24.08 -20.65
CA GLU A 316 9.02 -24.17 -22.10
C GLU A 316 10.27 -23.61 -22.79
N ALA A 317 10.72 -24.29 -23.85
CA ALA A 317 11.82 -23.80 -24.67
C ALA A 317 11.40 -22.58 -25.49
N VAL A 318 12.31 -21.60 -25.60
CA VAL A 318 12.11 -20.38 -26.39
C VAL A 318 11.82 -20.73 -27.86
N PRO A 319 10.74 -20.17 -28.47
CA PRO A 319 10.37 -20.44 -29.85
C PRO A 319 11.50 -20.19 -30.85
N GLY A 320 11.65 -21.08 -31.84
CA GLY A 320 12.71 -21.02 -32.86
C GLY A 320 12.83 -19.67 -33.56
N ASN A 321 11.71 -19.01 -33.81
CA ASN A 321 11.62 -17.74 -34.54
C ASN A 321 12.35 -16.57 -33.84
N ILE A 322 12.50 -16.61 -32.52
CA ILE A 322 13.12 -15.53 -31.73
C ILE A 322 14.48 -15.92 -31.13
N ARG A 323 15.01 -17.12 -31.46
CA ARG A 323 16.30 -17.57 -30.95
C ARG A 323 17.45 -16.73 -31.51
N ARG A 324 17.44 -16.41 -32.81
CA ARG A 324 18.46 -15.55 -33.41
C ARG A 324 18.19 -14.08 -33.08
N ALA A 325 19.24 -13.38 -32.67
CA ALA A 325 19.18 -11.97 -32.28
C ALA A 325 18.61 -11.06 -33.39
N GLU A 326 19.03 -11.26 -34.64
CA GLU A 326 18.58 -10.47 -35.81
C GLU A 326 17.07 -10.60 -36.05
N HIS A 327 16.54 -11.83 -35.97
CA HIS A 327 15.10 -12.08 -36.13
C HIS A 327 14.30 -11.50 -34.96
N PHE A 328 14.83 -11.58 -33.74
CA PHE A 328 14.20 -10.98 -32.57
C PHE A 328 14.11 -9.45 -32.68
N ILE A 329 15.15 -8.77 -33.16
CA ILE A 329 15.08 -7.31 -33.38
C ILE A 329 14.10 -6.95 -34.48
N SER A 330 14.13 -7.68 -35.60
CA SER A 330 13.19 -7.47 -36.71
C SER A 330 11.75 -7.64 -36.24
N PHE A 331 11.50 -8.66 -35.42
CA PHE A 331 10.23 -8.90 -34.74
C PHE A 331 9.83 -7.73 -33.84
N LEU A 332 10.74 -7.25 -32.99
CA LEU A 332 10.47 -6.17 -32.04
C LEU A 332 10.18 -4.84 -32.75
N LYS A 333 10.94 -4.53 -33.81
CA LYS A 333 10.67 -3.37 -34.68
C LYS A 333 9.29 -3.46 -35.33
N ARG A 334 8.92 -4.63 -35.86
CA ARG A 334 7.58 -4.86 -36.44
C ARG A 334 6.47 -4.63 -35.41
N PHE A 335 6.68 -5.10 -34.17
CA PHE A 335 5.73 -4.91 -33.08
C PHE A 335 5.62 -3.43 -32.66
N ILE A 336 6.75 -2.70 -32.55
CA ILE A 336 6.76 -1.26 -32.24
C ILE A 336 6.02 -0.46 -33.32
N GLU A 337 6.25 -0.76 -34.60
CA GLU A 337 5.54 -0.09 -35.70
C GLU A 337 4.04 -0.39 -35.72
N TYR A 338 3.64 -1.61 -35.34
CA TYR A 338 2.23 -1.91 -35.13
C TYR A 338 1.63 -1.07 -34.00
N LEU A 339 2.32 -0.94 -32.86
CA LEU A 339 1.85 -0.09 -31.75
C LEU A 339 1.71 1.37 -32.18
N LYS A 340 2.70 1.92 -32.90
CA LYS A 340 2.60 3.27 -33.46
C LYS A 340 1.42 3.43 -34.41
N THR A 341 1.13 2.41 -35.22
CA THR A 341 -0.01 2.42 -36.13
C THR A 341 -1.33 2.43 -35.36
N ARG A 342 -1.42 1.66 -34.26
CA ARG A 342 -2.59 1.64 -33.37
C ARG A 342 -2.78 2.94 -32.60
N MET A 343 -1.71 3.62 -32.22
CA MET A 343 -1.78 4.90 -31.49
C MET A 343 -2.18 6.10 -32.36
N LYS A 344 -2.20 5.96 -33.70
CA LYS A 344 -2.64 7.03 -34.64
C LYS A 344 -4.16 7.17 -34.76
N VAL A 345 -4.93 6.41 -33.99
CA VAL A 345 -6.39 6.50 -34.00
C VAL A 345 -6.85 7.83 -33.40
N THR A 346 -7.92 8.41 -33.92
CA THR A 346 -8.45 9.73 -33.50
C THR A 346 -9.55 9.66 -32.45
N HIS A 347 -10.12 8.48 -32.20
CA HIS A 347 -11.15 8.24 -31.21
C HIS A 347 -10.66 7.27 -30.13
N THR A 348 -11.24 7.38 -28.94
CA THR A 348 -10.94 6.47 -27.84
C THR A 348 -11.44 5.06 -28.16
N ILE A 349 -10.58 4.06 -27.97
CA ILE A 349 -10.91 2.64 -28.17
C ILE A 349 -10.63 1.88 -26.88
N SER A 350 -11.56 1.02 -26.47
CA SER A 350 -11.37 0.02 -25.41
C SER A 350 -11.41 -1.38 -26.00
N GLU A 351 -10.38 -2.18 -25.76
CA GLU A 351 -10.23 -3.54 -26.28
C GLU A 351 -9.80 -4.53 -25.20
N THR A 352 -10.20 -5.79 -25.36
CA THR A 352 -9.69 -6.89 -24.54
C THR A 352 -8.37 -7.42 -25.12
N PRO A 353 -7.46 -7.98 -24.30
CA PRO A 353 -6.19 -8.55 -24.78
C PRO A 353 -6.35 -9.59 -25.90
N PRO A 354 -7.32 -10.52 -25.87
CA PRO A 354 -7.54 -11.47 -26.97
C PRO A 354 -7.94 -10.81 -28.29
N SER A 355 -8.77 -9.75 -28.23
CA SER A 355 -9.15 -8.97 -29.41
C SER A 355 -7.94 -8.30 -30.05
N PHE A 356 -7.12 -7.66 -29.21
CA PHE A 356 -5.87 -7.03 -29.63
C PHE A 356 -4.88 -8.03 -30.25
N LEU A 357 -4.71 -9.20 -29.65
CA LEU A 357 -3.83 -10.26 -30.18
C LEU A 357 -4.32 -10.80 -31.52
N THR A 358 -5.64 -10.91 -31.72
CA THR A 358 -6.22 -11.36 -32.99
C THR A 358 -5.93 -10.33 -34.09
N HIS A 359 -6.20 -9.05 -33.82
CA HIS A 359 -5.89 -7.97 -34.75
C HIS A 359 -4.37 -7.85 -35.04
N LEU A 360 -3.52 -8.08 -34.03
CA LEU A 360 -2.08 -8.11 -34.21
C LEU A 360 -1.66 -9.23 -35.17
N LYS A 361 -2.23 -10.43 -35.00
CA LYS A 361 -1.97 -11.58 -35.87
C LYS A 361 -2.39 -11.29 -37.31
N ASP A 362 -3.53 -10.65 -37.52
CA ASP A 362 -4.06 -10.37 -38.87
C ASP A 362 -3.18 -9.37 -39.66
N LEU A 363 -2.65 -8.33 -39.00
CA LEU A 363 -1.80 -7.34 -39.67
C LEU A 363 -0.33 -7.73 -39.76
N THR A 364 0.20 -8.35 -38.70
CA THR A 364 1.65 -8.59 -38.57
C THR A 364 2.04 -10.06 -38.61
N TYR A 365 1.11 -11.00 -38.67
CA TYR A 365 1.39 -12.44 -38.60
C TYR A 365 2.23 -12.83 -37.38
N ILE A 366 2.22 -12.01 -36.32
CA ILE A 366 2.88 -12.30 -35.06
C ILE A 366 1.97 -13.23 -34.25
N GLU A 367 2.49 -14.38 -33.89
CA GLU A 367 1.78 -15.33 -33.03
C GLU A 367 1.87 -14.94 -31.55
N ARG A 368 0.91 -15.45 -30.76
CA ARG A 368 0.86 -15.25 -29.31
C ARG A 368 2.08 -15.84 -28.59
N LYS A 369 2.58 -17.00 -29.03
CA LYS A 369 3.65 -17.73 -28.33
C LYS A 369 4.98 -16.97 -28.29
N PRO A 370 5.51 -16.42 -29.40
CA PRO A 370 6.72 -15.57 -29.36
C PRO A 370 6.60 -14.36 -28.43
N LEU A 371 5.42 -13.73 -28.34
CA LEU A 371 5.21 -12.54 -27.49
C LEU A 371 5.40 -12.82 -26.00
N ARG A 372 5.06 -14.03 -25.54
CA ARG A 372 5.22 -14.44 -24.12
C ARG A 372 6.68 -14.46 -23.66
N PHE A 373 7.62 -14.71 -24.56
CA PHE A 373 9.05 -14.82 -24.23
C PHE A 373 9.83 -13.52 -24.54
N CYS A 374 9.16 -12.43 -24.90
CA CYS A 374 9.81 -11.18 -25.31
C CYS A 374 10.69 -10.57 -24.23
N ALA A 375 10.17 -10.43 -23.01
CA ALA A 375 10.90 -9.82 -21.90
C ALA A 375 12.13 -10.65 -21.50
N GLU A 376 11.99 -11.98 -21.46
CA GLU A 376 13.10 -12.91 -21.21
C GLU A 376 14.15 -12.87 -22.30
N ARG A 377 13.73 -12.92 -23.57
CA ARG A 377 14.67 -12.88 -24.69
C ARG A 377 15.47 -11.58 -24.69
N LEU A 378 14.80 -10.45 -24.47
CA LEU A 378 15.47 -9.15 -24.37
C LEU A 378 16.46 -9.12 -23.20
N THR A 379 16.08 -9.67 -22.05
CA THR A 379 16.94 -9.75 -20.87
C THR A 379 18.20 -10.59 -21.13
N SER A 380 18.04 -11.76 -21.77
CA SER A 380 19.16 -12.60 -22.19
C SER A 380 20.10 -11.84 -23.13
N LEU A 381 19.53 -11.16 -24.12
CA LEU A 381 20.27 -10.46 -25.15
C LEU A 381 21.05 -9.26 -24.59
N VAL A 382 20.46 -8.50 -23.65
CA VAL A 382 21.13 -7.40 -22.95
C VAL A 382 22.33 -7.88 -22.14
N ARG A 383 22.26 -9.09 -21.55
CA ARG A 383 23.38 -9.70 -20.82
C ARG A 383 24.47 -10.16 -21.77
N THR A 384 24.11 -10.86 -22.85
CA THR A 384 25.06 -11.34 -23.87
C THR A 384 25.81 -10.18 -24.53
N LEU A 385 25.14 -9.04 -24.72
CA LEU A 385 25.75 -7.83 -25.30
C LEU A 385 26.57 -7.00 -24.31
N GLU A 386 26.66 -7.39 -23.04
CA GLU A 386 27.43 -6.70 -21.98
C GLU A 386 27.13 -5.17 -21.94
N LEU A 387 25.86 -4.80 -22.08
CA LEU A 387 25.46 -3.40 -22.19
C LEU A 387 25.58 -2.69 -20.85
N VAL A 388 26.37 -1.61 -20.83
CA VAL A 388 26.65 -0.80 -19.63
C VAL A 388 25.53 0.22 -19.36
N ASN A 389 24.97 0.83 -20.41
CA ASN A 389 23.92 1.86 -20.29
C ASN A 389 22.52 1.25 -20.49
N ILE A 390 21.90 0.77 -19.43
CA ILE A 390 20.54 0.17 -19.48
C ILE A 390 19.45 1.24 -19.69
N GLU A 391 19.70 2.49 -19.30
CA GLU A 391 18.75 3.60 -19.41
C GLU A 391 18.21 3.77 -20.83
N ASP A 392 19.07 3.63 -21.83
CA ASP A 392 18.70 3.76 -23.25
C ASP A 392 17.73 2.66 -23.72
N TYR A 393 17.69 1.53 -23.00
CA TYR A 393 16.88 0.36 -23.33
C TYR A 393 15.64 0.22 -22.42
N GLN A 394 15.46 1.09 -21.41
CA GLN A 394 14.29 1.02 -20.52
C GLN A 394 12.96 1.11 -21.29
N PRO A 395 12.76 2.04 -22.24
CA PRO A 395 11.50 2.09 -23.00
C PRO A 395 11.29 0.85 -23.88
N LEU A 396 12.39 0.22 -24.33
CA LEU A 396 12.32 -1.04 -25.07
C LEU A 396 11.90 -2.20 -24.15
N GLN A 397 12.39 -2.20 -22.91
CA GLN A 397 11.99 -3.15 -21.88
C GLN A 397 10.51 -2.98 -21.52
N GLU A 398 10.01 -1.76 -21.39
CA GLU A 398 8.58 -1.49 -21.16
C GLU A 398 7.71 -2.08 -22.28
N VAL A 399 8.10 -1.89 -23.55
CA VAL A 399 7.40 -2.50 -24.69
C VAL A 399 7.47 -4.04 -24.68
N ALA A 400 8.63 -4.62 -24.35
CA ALA A 400 8.78 -6.08 -24.26
C ALA A 400 7.97 -6.66 -23.09
N THR A 401 7.85 -5.91 -21.99
CA THR A 401 7.04 -6.27 -20.83
C THR A 401 5.56 -6.22 -21.18
N PHE A 402 5.11 -5.14 -21.83
CA PHE A 402 3.76 -5.02 -22.37
C PHE A 402 3.40 -6.20 -23.29
N ALA A 403 4.31 -6.55 -24.23
CA ALA A 403 4.11 -7.68 -25.13
C ALA A 403 3.90 -9.00 -24.36
N THR A 404 4.67 -9.20 -23.29
CA THR A 404 4.61 -10.40 -22.45
C THR A 404 3.30 -10.45 -21.66
N LEU A 405 2.90 -9.34 -21.04
CA LEU A 405 1.67 -9.28 -20.24
C LEU A 405 0.42 -9.49 -21.10
N VAL A 406 0.32 -8.80 -22.23
CA VAL A 406 -0.81 -8.93 -23.17
C VAL A 406 -0.93 -10.36 -23.71
N ALA A 407 0.19 -11.05 -23.91
CA ALA A 407 0.18 -12.44 -24.39
C ALA A 407 -0.09 -13.48 -23.29
N THR A 408 0.10 -13.11 -22.01
CA THR A 408 -0.04 -14.02 -20.87
C THR A 408 -1.43 -13.93 -20.28
N TYR A 409 -1.91 -12.73 -20.01
CA TYR A 409 -3.18 -12.49 -19.31
C TYR A 409 -4.33 -12.21 -20.28
N ASP A 410 -5.32 -13.12 -20.30
CA ASP A 410 -6.53 -12.96 -21.11
C ASP A 410 -7.68 -12.29 -20.34
N THR A 411 -7.74 -12.49 -19.03
CA THR A 411 -8.84 -12.04 -18.15
C THR A 411 -8.37 -11.02 -17.14
N GLY A 412 -9.21 -10.04 -16.81
CA GLY A 412 -8.91 -9.03 -15.78
C GLY A 412 -8.05 -7.87 -16.25
N PHE A 413 -7.82 -7.73 -17.56
CA PHE A 413 -7.07 -6.64 -18.17
C PHE A 413 -7.85 -6.00 -19.31
N VAL A 414 -7.67 -4.70 -19.51
CA VAL A 414 -8.24 -3.93 -20.62
C VAL A 414 -7.18 -3.02 -21.21
N LEU A 415 -7.21 -2.89 -22.54
CA LEU A 415 -6.42 -1.94 -23.31
C LEU A 415 -7.28 -0.73 -23.62
N ILE A 416 -6.87 0.46 -23.19
CA ILE A 416 -7.56 1.72 -23.46
C ILE A 416 -6.61 2.62 -24.25
N LEU A 417 -7.02 3.03 -25.45
CA LEU A 417 -6.30 4.00 -26.26
C LEU A 417 -6.97 5.36 -26.13
N GLU A 418 -6.27 6.32 -25.52
CA GLU A 418 -6.72 7.70 -25.39
C GLU A 418 -5.89 8.59 -26.33
N PRO A 419 -6.49 9.16 -27.40
CA PRO A 419 -5.74 9.98 -28.36
C PRO A 419 -5.44 11.41 -27.86
N PHE A 420 -6.20 11.87 -26.87
CA PHE A 420 -6.08 13.20 -26.27
C PHE A 420 -6.08 13.07 -24.75
N GLU A 421 -5.28 13.89 -24.07
CA GLU A 421 -5.16 13.90 -22.61
C GLU A 421 -6.46 14.36 -21.90
N SER A 422 -7.25 15.18 -22.57
CA SER A 422 -8.58 15.58 -22.11
C SER A 422 -9.52 15.78 -23.29
N GLU A 423 -10.82 15.68 -23.06
CA GLU A 423 -11.83 15.91 -24.12
C GLU A 423 -11.77 17.32 -24.72
N ALA A 424 -11.20 18.29 -23.99
CA ALA A 424 -11.03 19.68 -24.44
C ALA A 424 -9.67 19.94 -25.13
N ALA A 425 -8.74 18.99 -25.08
CA ALA A 425 -7.42 19.17 -25.68
C ALA A 425 -7.49 19.02 -27.21
N THR A 426 -6.92 19.98 -27.92
CA THR A 426 -6.81 19.96 -29.40
C THR A 426 -5.50 19.34 -29.87
N VAL A 427 -4.51 19.22 -28.99
CA VAL A 427 -3.21 18.62 -29.29
C VAL A 427 -3.31 17.11 -29.06
N PRO A 428 -3.09 16.28 -30.09
CA PRO A 428 -3.08 14.83 -29.92
C PRO A 428 -1.87 14.45 -29.06
N ASN A 429 -2.14 13.73 -27.98
CA ASN A 429 -1.15 13.13 -27.11
C ASN A 429 -1.59 11.69 -26.85
N PRO A 430 -1.35 10.77 -27.80
CA PRO A 430 -1.88 9.42 -27.71
C PRO A 430 -1.16 8.64 -26.61
N ILE A 431 -1.96 8.03 -25.73
CA ILE A 431 -1.51 7.15 -24.67
C ILE A 431 -2.28 5.83 -24.78
N LEU A 432 -1.53 4.73 -24.74
CA LEU A 432 -2.08 3.38 -24.67
C LEU A 432 -1.91 2.87 -23.23
N HIS A 433 -3.04 2.73 -22.53
CA HIS A 433 -3.11 2.18 -21.19
C HIS A 433 -3.37 0.68 -21.26
N PHE A 434 -2.45 -0.12 -20.74
CA PHE A 434 -2.71 -1.51 -20.39
C PHE A 434 -3.03 -1.57 -18.91
N THR A 435 -4.30 -1.64 -18.55
CA THR A 435 -4.74 -1.54 -17.16
C THR A 435 -5.15 -2.91 -16.62
N CYS A 436 -4.61 -3.26 -15.46
CA CYS A 436 -5.11 -4.35 -14.65
C CYS A 436 -6.38 -3.90 -13.90
N LEU A 437 -7.46 -4.66 -14.00
CA LEU A 437 -8.71 -4.39 -13.28
C LEU A 437 -8.85 -5.25 -12.02
N ASP A 438 -8.13 -6.37 -11.97
CA ASP A 438 -8.23 -7.36 -10.90
C ASP A 438 -7.00 -7.34 -9.97
N ALA A 439 -7.20 -6.82 -8.76
CA ALA A 439 -6.15 -6.81 -7.75
C ALA A 439 -5.80 -8.22 -7.25
N ALA A 440 -6.72 -9.19 -7.37
CA ALA A 440 -6.51 -10.56 -6.89
C ALA A 440 -5.33 -11.25 -7.59
N ILE A 441 -5.06 -10.92 -8.86
CA ILE A 441 -4.00 -11.55 -9.66
C ILE A 441 -2.61 -11.32 -9.04
N ALA A 442 -2.33 -10.10 -8.59
CA ALA A 442 -1.02 -9.75 -8.04
C ALA A 442 -0.79 -10.33 -6.63
N ILE A 443 -1.84 -10.37 -5.80
CA ILE A 443 -1.73 -10.80 -4.40
C ILE A 443 -1.87 -12.32 -4.22
N LYS A 444 -2.49 -13.03 -5.17
CA LYS A 444 -2.73 -14.48 -5.09
C LYS A 444 -1.48 -15.30 -4.76
N PRO A 445 -0.30 -15.08 -5.38
CA PRO A 445 0.91 -15.82 -5.04
C PRO A 445 1.36 -15.62 -3.58
N VAL A 446 1.06 -14.46 -2.99
CA VAL A 446 1.39 -14.16 -1.58
C VAL A 446 0.52 -15.01 -0.66
N PHE A 447 -0.79 -15.07 -0.90
CA PHE A 447 -1.70 -15.90 -0.10
C PHE A 447 -1.46 -17.40 -0.25
N GLU A 448 -1.10 -17.87 -1.46
CA GLU A 448 -0.79 -19.28 -1.70
C GLU A 448 0.56 -19.71 -1.10
N ARG A 449 1.52 -18.79 -1.01
CA ARG A 449 2.87 -19.09 -0.54
C ARG A 449 3.01 -19.02 0.97
N PHE A 450 2.44 -18.00 1.61
CA PHE A 450 2.64 -17.73 3.02
C PHE A 450 1.47 -18.23 3.85
N SER A 451 1.77 -18.95 4.94
CA SER A 451 0.76 -19.54 5.81
C SER A 451 -0.13 -18.49 6.49
N SER A 452 0.45 -17.37 6.94
CA SER A 452 -0.28 -16.33 7.66
C SER A 452 0.02 -14.95 7.10
N VAL A 453 -1.03 -14.28 6.62
CA VAL A 453 -0.97 -12.92 6.06
C VAL A 453 -1.92 -12.04 6.84
N ILE A 454 -1.37 -11.03 7.50
CA ILE A 454 -2.07 -10.12 8.40
C ILE A 454 -2.21 -8.79 7.66
N ILE A 455 -3.44 -8.43 7.32
CA ILE A 455 -3.76 -7.14 6.72
C ILE A 455 -4.28 -6.23 7.82
N THR A 456 -3.64 -5.10 8.03
CA THR A 456 -4.06 -4.19 9.09
C THR A 456 -3.90 -2.72 8.70
N SER A 457 -4.87 -1.88 9.08
CA SER A 457 -4.86 -0.42 8.90
C SER A 457 -5.88 0.21 9.85
N GLY A 458 -5.73 1.51 10.14
CA GLY A 458 -6.68 2.24 10.99
C GLY A 458 -7.95 2.73 10.32
N THR A 459 -8.07 2.51 9.00
CA THR A 459 -9.16 3.04 8.18
C THR A 459 -9.76 1.99 7.22
N LEU A 460 -9.63 0.69 7.56
CA LEU A 460 -10.21 -0.42 6.78
C LEU A 460 -11.72 -0.53 7.03
N SER A 461 -12.52 0.29 6.36
CA SER A 461 -13.98 0.26 6.48
C SER A 461 -14.68 0.40 5.14
N PRO A 462 -15.66 -0.47 4.80
CA PRO A 462 -16.05 -1.70 5.50
C PRO A 462 -15.07 -2.88 5.30
N LEU A 463 -14.91 -3.73 6.32
CA LEU A 463 -14.00 -4.88 6.31
C LEU A 463 -14.35 -5.95 5.26
N GLU A 464 -15.63 -6.19 5.01
CA GLU A 464 -16.11 -7.23 4.08
C GLU A 464 -15.67 -7.02 2.62
N MET A 465 -15.29 -5.79 2.27
CA MET A 465 -14.94 -5.43 0.91
C MET A 465 -13.58 -6.02 0.50
N TYR A 466 -12.62 -6.08 1.44
CA TYR A 466 -11.25 -6.52 1.16
C TYR A 466 -11.15 -8.01 0.79
N PRO A 467 -11.76 -8.95 1.55
CA PRO A 467 -11.79 -10.37 1.16
C PRO A 467 -12.43 -10.58 -0.22
N LYS A 468 -13.53 -9.87 -0.52
CA LYS A 468 -14.24 -9.95 -1.80
C LYS A 468 -13.39 -9.45 -2.97
N MET A 469 -12.71 -8.31 -2.80
CA MET A 469 -11.90 -7.69 -3.87
C MET A 469 -10.56 -8.39 -4.12
N LEU A 470 -9.91 -8.91 -3.07
CA LEU A 470 -8.60 -9.54 -3.16
C LEU A 470 -8.67 -11.06 -3.35
N GLY A 471 -9.86 -11.66 -3.26
CA GLY A 471 -10.10 -13.07 -3.55
C GLY A 471 -9.51 -14.04 -2.51
N PHE A 472 -9.60 -13.71 -1.22
CA PHE A 472 -9.12 -14.57 -0.14
C PHE A 472 -10.16 -14.72 0.97
N ASN A 473 -10.04 -15.79 1.75
CA ASN A 473 -10.86 -16.03 2.94
C ASN A 473 -10.07 -15.65 4.19
N ALA A 474 -10.62 -14.75 5.00
CA ALA A 474 -10.03 -14.35 6.28
C ALA A 474 -10.62 -15.21 7.42
N VAL A 475 -9.76 -15.73 8.28
CA VAL A 475 -10.12 -16.45 9.51
C VAL A 475 -10.76 -15.49 10.51
N MET A 476 -10.18 -14.30 10.64
CA MET A 476 -10.64 -13.24 11.54
C MET A 476 -10.81 -11.93 10.78
N GLN A 477 -11.92 -11.24 11.04
CA GLN A 477 -12.24 -9.91 10.52
C GLN A 477 -12.79 -9.07 11.66
N GLU A 478 -11.94 -8.25 12.28
CA GLU A 478 -12.32 -7.49 13.46
C GLU A 478 -11.97 -6.01 13.35
N SER A 479 -12.81 -5.19 13.97
CA SER A 479 -12.67 -3.74 14.02
C SER A 479 -12.74 -3.27 15.46
N TYR A 480 -11.66 -2.68 15.94
CA TYR A 480 -11.52 -2.24 17.32
C TYR A 480 -11.97 -0.79 17.48
N SER A 481 -12.77 -0.54 18.52
CA SER A 481 -13.15 0.80 18.94
C SER A 481 -12.08 1.43 19.82
N MET A 482 -11.89 2.74 19.71
CA MET A 482 -10.96 3.46 20.59
C MET A 482 -11.61 3.73 21.95
N THR A 483 -11.04 3.15 23.01
CA THR A 483 -11.54 3.35 24.39
C THR A 483 -10.93 4.61 24.97
N LEU A 484 -11.77 5.61 25.25
CA LEU A 484 -11.34 6.94 25.67
C LEU A 484 -11.90 7.30 27.05
N ALA A 485 -11.03 7.76 27.96
CA ALA A 485 -11.44 8.33 29.25
C ALA A 485 -12.09 9.73 29.10
N ARG A 486 -11.69 10.47 28.07
CA ARG A 486 -12.28 11.75 27.64
C ARG A 486 -12.51 11.72 26.14
N ARG A 487 -13.54 12.39 25.62
CA ARG A 487 -13.72 12.52 24.16
C ARG A 487 -12.56 13.34 23.59
N SER A 488 -11.48 12.69 23.18
CA SER A 488 -10.27 13.33 22.65
C SER A 488 -10.46 13.90 21.25
N PHE A 489 -11.48 13.46 20.51
CA PHE A 489 -11.78 14.00 19.20
C PHE A 489 -13.26 14.25 19.03
N LEU A 490 -13.57 15.22 18.16
CA LEU A 490 -14.92 15.64 17.86
C LEU A 490 -15.17 15.56 16.35
N PRO A 491 -15.73 14.45 15.85
CA PRO A 491 -16.19 14.36 14.48
C PRO A 491 -17.56 15.03 14.35
N MET A 492 -17.68 15.97 13.41
CA MET A 492 -18.93 16.67 13.12
C MET A 492 -19.14 16.79 11.62
N ILE A 493 -20.41 16.82 11.21
CA ILE A 493 -20.80 16.99 9.80
C ILE A 493 -21.49 18.34 9.65
N VAL A 494 -20.90 19.19 8.79
CA VAL A 494 -21.45 20.48 8.42
C VAL A 494 -22.17 20.34 7.09
N THR A 495 -23.49 20.49 7.13
CA THR A 495 -24.38 20.27 5.98
C THR A 495 -24.93 21.59 5.42
N ARG A 496 -24.91 22.66 6.23
CA ARG A 496 -25.50 23.97 5.91
C ARG A 496 -24.52 25.12 6.16
N GLY A 497 -24.55 26.13 5.32
CA GLY A 497 -23.82 27.39 5.51
C GLY A 497 -24.47 28.26 6.58
N SER A 498 -23.84 29.39 6.90
CA SER A 498 -24.42 30.42 7.79
C SER A 498 -25.69 31.04 7.19
N ASP A 499 -25.82 31.02 5.86
CA ASP A 499 -27.02 31.41 5.11
C ASP A 499 -28.10 30.31 5.03
N GLN A 500 -27.92 29.20 5.74
CA GLN A 500 -28.76 27.99 5.68
C GLN A 500 -28.80 27.30 4.30
N ALA A 501 -28.00 27.75 3.32
CA ALA A 501 -27.88 27.06 2.05
C ALA A 501 -27.15 25.73 2.24
N GLN A 502 -27.52 24.73 1.45
CA GLN A 502 -26.90 23.41 1.54
C GLN A 502 -25.48 23.44 0.98
N VAL A 503 -24.55 22.88 1.73
CA VAL A 503 -23.15 22.80 1.36
C VAL A 503 -22.87 21.42 0.76
N SER A 504 -22.42 21.39 -0.50
CA SER A 504 -22.11 20.17 -1.24
C SER A 504 -21.08 20.44 -2.32
N SER A 505 -20.10 19.54 -2.50
CA SER A 505 -19.15 19.59 -3.63
C SER A 505 -19.60 18.78 -4.85
N SER A 506 -20.90 18.49 -5.00
CA SER A 506 -21.46 17.85 -6.21
C SER A 506 -21.19 18.69 -7.47
N PHE A 507 -20.88 18.03 -8.59
CA PHE A 507 -20.43 18.68 -9.84
C PHE A 507 -21.33 19.84 -10.32
N GLY A 508 -22.66 19.71 -10.19
CA GLY A 508 -23.60 20.76 -10.62
C GLY A 508 -23.65 22.00 -9.71
N ILE A 509 -23.24 21.89 -8.44
CA ILE A 509 -23.39 22.95 -7.42
C ILE A 509 -22.01 23.47 -6.96
N ARG A 510 -20.92 22.73 -7.20
CA ARG A 510 -19.60 23.05 -6.66
C ARG A 510 -19.00 24.38 -7.11
N ASN A 511 -19.41 24.89 -8.28
CA ASN A 511 -18.96 26.16 -8.85
C ASN A 511 -19.91 27.32 -8.51
N ASP A 512 -21.00 27.06 -7.79
CA ASP A 512 -21.91 28.11 -7.34
C ASP A 512 -21.18 29.03 -6.36
N PRO A 513 -21.08 30.35 -6.64
CA PRO A 513 -20.44 31.30 -5.74
C PRO A 513 -21.00 31.27 -4.31
N GLY A 514 -22.28 30.91 -4.13
CA GLY A 514 -22.89 30.78 -2.80
C GLY A 514 -22.23 29.70 -1.94
N VAL A 515 -22.00 28.52 -2.52
CA VAL A 515 -21.35 27.39 -1.82
C VAL A 515 -19.87 27.68 -1.58
N VAL A 516 -19.18 28.25 -2.57
CA VAL A 516 -17.75 28.64 -2.45
C VAL A 516 -17.58 29.66 -1.32
N ARG A 517 -18.46 30.65 -1.22
CA ARG A 517 -18.47 31.62 -0.11
C ARG A 517 -18.70 30.92 1.23
N ASN A 518 -19.65 29.98 1.32
CA ASN A 518 -19.92 29.25 2.55
C ASN A 518 -18.75 28.41 3.04
N TYR A 519 -18.00 27.76 2.13
CA TYR A 519 -16.74 27.11 2.50
C TYR A 519 -15.69 28.12 2.98
N GLY A 520 -15.59 29.27 2.33
CA GLY A 520 -14.70 30.35 2.74
C GLY A 520 -15.02 30.84 4.16
N THR A 521 -16.29 31.12 4.45
CA THR A 521 -16.76 31.49 5.79
C THR A 521 -16.47 30.40 6.83
N LEU A 522 -16.70 29.14 6.49
CA LEU A 522 -16.36 28.00 7.35
C LEU A 522 -14.88 28.00 7.71
N VAL A 523 -13.99 28.10 6.72
CA VAL A 523 -12.53 28.12 6.95
C VAL A 523 -12.11 29.35 7.78
N THR A 524 -12.67 30.53 7.50
CA THR A 524 -12.36 31.76 8.25
C THR A 524 -12.78 31.65 9.72
N GLU A 525 -13.97 31.14 10.01
CA GLU A 525 -14.44 31.00 11.40
C GLU A 525 -13.65 29.91 12.16
N PHE A 526 -13.31 28.80 11.51
CA PHE A 526 -12.44 27.79 12.12
C PHE A 526 -11.02 28.32 12.33
N ALA A 527 -10.47 29.11 11.41
CA ALA A 527 -9.18 29.78 11.57
C ALA A 527 -9.17 30.73 12.77
N ARG A 528 -10.31 31.36 13.09
CA ARG A 528 -10.43 32.24 14.26
C ARG A 528 -10.50 31.48 15.58
N VAL A 529 -11.19 30.33 15.62
CA VAL A 529 -11.45 29.59 16.87
C VAL A 529 -10.33 28.62 17.23
N THR A 530 -9.68 28.02 16.24
CA THR A 530 -8.72 26.94 16.46
C THR A 530 -7.32 27.49 16.79
N PRO A 531 -6.65 26.96 17.82
CA PRO A 531 -5.25 27.29 18.08
C PRO A 531 -4.34 26.63 17.03
N ASP A 532 -3.17 27.22 16.79
CA ASP A 532 -2.07 26.63 16.03
C ASP A 532 -2.43 26.20 14.60
N GLY A 533 -2.36 24.90 14.29
CA GLY A 533 -2.49 24.34 12.96
C GLY A 533 -3.92 23.92 12.57
N VAL A 534 -4.34 24.35 11.38
CA VAL A 534 -5.53 23.83 10.67
C VAL A 534 -5.09 23.18 9.37
N VAL A 535 -5.66 22.03 9.03
CA VAL A 535 -5.42 21.37 7.75
C VAL A 535 -6.74 21.24 7.02
N VAL A 536 -6.79 21.67 5.77
CA VAL A 536 -7.99 21.63 4.94
C VAL A 536 -7.73 20.75 3.74
N PHE A 537 -8.50 19.68 3.59
CA PHE A 537 -8.42 18.75 2.48
C PHE A 537 -9.49 19.05 1.44
N PHE A 538 -9.04 19.21 0.19
CA PHE A 538 -9.88 19.33 -0.99
C PHE A 538 -9.92 18.00 -1.77
N PRO A 539 -10.99 17.74 -2.54
CA PRO A 539 -11.10 16.51 -3.35
C PRO A 539 -10.08 16.44 -4.50
N SER A 540 -9.68 17.57 -5.10
CA SER A 540 -8.75 17.60 -6.22
C SER A 540 -7.98 18.93 -6.31
N TYR A 541 -6.80 18.90 -6.95
CA TYR A 541 -5.98 20.10 -7.21
C TYR A 541 -6.75 21.14 -8.02
N LEU A 542 -7.42 20.73 -9.10
CA LEU A 542 -8.23 21.63 -9.94
C LEU A 542 -9.32 22.35 -9.13
N TYR A 543 -9.99 21.64 -8.21
CA TYR A 543 -11.03 22.24 -7.39
C TYR A 543 -10.43 23.22 -6.38
N MET A 544 -9.32 22.85 -5.74
CA MET A 544 -8.58 23.71 -4.83
C MET A 544 -8.15 25.03 -5.50
N GLU A 545 -7.51 24.96 -6.67
CA GLU A 545 -7.08 26.14 -7.44
C GLU A 545 -8.26 27.04 -7.81
N SER A 546 -9.37 26.44 -8.29
CA SER A 546 -10.56 27.19 -8.65
C SER A 546 -11.17 27.94 -7.45
N ILE A 547 -11.24 27.29 -6.28
CA ILE A 547 -11.75 27.89 -5.05
C ILE A 547 -10.84 29.01 -4.57
N ILE A 548 -9.52 28.77 -4.55
CA ILE A 548 -8.54 29.77 -4.10
C ILE A 548 -8.61 31.01 -4.99
N SER A 549 -8.72 30.84 -6.30
CA SER A 549 -8.88 31.96 -7.24
C SER A 549 -10.18 32.75 -6.98
N MET A 550 -11.29 32.06 -6.69
CA MET A 550 -12.55 32.72 -6.35
C MET A 550 -12.48 33.42 -4.99
N TRP A 551 -11.87 32.81 -3.97
CA TRP A 551 -11.69 33.39 -2.65
C TRP A 551 -10.79 34.62 -2.66
N GLN A 552 -9.78 34.66 -3.53
CA GLN A 552 -8.98 35.86 -3.76
C GLN A 552 -9.83 36.98 -4.35
N GLY A 553 -10.65 36.69 -5.36
CA GLY A 553 -11.56 37.67 -5.97
C GLY A 553 -12.62 38.20 -4.99
N MET A 554 -13.01 37.40 -4.00
CA MET A 554 -13.97 37.79 -2.94
C MET A 554 -13.31 38.46 -1.72
N GLY A 555 -11.98 38.53 -1.64
CA GLY A 555 -11.25 39.06 -0.48
C GLY A 555 -11.34 38.19 0.79
N ILE A 556 -11.69 36.91 0.66
CA ILE A 556 -11.81 35.97 1.80
C ILE A 556 -10.41 35.54 2.28
N LEU A 557 -9.46 35.35 1.36
CA LEU A 557 -8.10 34.95 1.71
C LEU A 557 -7.39 36.00 2.57
N ASP A 558 -7.62 37.29 2.31
CA ASP A 558 -7.08 38.39 3.12
C ASP A 558 -7.63 38.35 4.56
N GLN A 559 -8.90 37.96 4.74
CA GLN A 559 -9.49 37.78 6.07
C GLN A 559 -8.84 36.61 6.81
N ILE A 560 -8.60 35.50 6.12
CA ILE A 560 -7.94 34.32 6.68
C ILE A 560 -6.49 34.64 7.07
N TRP A 561 -5.77 35.39 6.22
CA TRP A 561 -4.38 35.79 6.42
C TRP A 561 -4.16 36.61 7.70
N ASN A 562 -5.16 37.39 8.11
CA ASN A 562 -5.12 38.14 9.36
C ASN A 562 -5.07 37.25 10.60
N TYR A 563 -5.58 36.02 10.51
CA TYR A 563 -5.60 35.06 11.62
C TYR A 563 -4.47 34.05 11.55
N LYS A 564 -4.21 33.46 10.37
CA LYS A 564 -3.22 32.39 10.19
C LYS A 564 -2.49 32.50 8.86
N LEU A 565 -1.25 32.01 8.82
CA LEU A 565 -0.47 31.94 7.59
C LEU A 565 -1.05 30.87 6.64
N ILE A 566 -1.18 31.18 5.36
CA ILE A 566 -1.76 30.27 4.35
C ILE A 566 -0.64 29.59 3.57
N LEU A 567 -0.70 28.26 3.49
CA LEU A 567 0.22 27.43 2.72
C LEU A 567 -0.58 26.46 1.86
N VAL A 568 -0.06 26.14 0.67
CA VAL A 568 -0.76 25.33 -0.33
C VAL A 568 0.15 24.19 -0.77
N GLU A 569 -0.41 22.97 -0.84
CA GLU A 569 0.25 21.81 -1.42
C GLU A 569 0.27 21.94 -2.96
N THR A 570 1.45 21.74 -3.56
CA THR A 570 1.60 21.66 -5.02
C THR A 570 1.94 20.23 -5.44
N PRO A 571 1.70 19.85 -6.71
CA PRO A 571 2.07 18.53 -7.21
C PRO A 571 3.59 18.26 -7.11
N ASP A 572 4.40 19.32 -7.10
CA ASP A 572 5.85 19.22 -6.91
C ASP A 572 6.22 18.83 -5.47
N ALA A 573 7.13 17.87 -5.36
CA ALA A 573 7.54 17.32 -4.07
C ALA A 573 8.45 18.28 -3.30
N GLN A 574 9.28 19.09 -3.98
CA GLN A 574 10.21 19.99 -3.31
C GLN A 574 9.47 21.18 -2.69
N GLU A 575 8.61 21.81 -3.48
CA GLU A 575 7.73 22.89 -2.98
C GLU A 575 6.84 22.43 -1.83
N SER A 576 6.19 21.27 -1.96
CA SER A 576 5.35 20.72 -0.88
C SER A 576 6.13 20.41 0.40
N SER A 577 7.38 19.97 0.27
CA SER A 577 8.25 19.74 1.44
C SER A 577 8.59 21.06 2.14
N LEU A 578 8.95 22.10 1.37
CA LEU A 578 9.21 23.43 1.90
C LEU A 578 7.97 24.06 2.55
N ALA A 579 6.80 23.87 1.93
CA ALA A 579 5.51 24.31 2.48
C ALA A 579 5.24 23.63 3.83
N LEU A 580 5.49 22.32 3.95
CA LEU A 580 5.32 21.60 5.21
C LEU A 580 6.30 22.05 6.30
N GLU A 581 7.57 22.30 5.96
CA GLU A 581 8.55 22.82 6.91
C GLU A 581 8.15 24.22 7.41
N THR A 582 7.68 25.07 6.48
CA THR A 582 7.15 26.40 6.81
C THR A 582 5.90 26.31 7.68
N TYR A 583 5.04 25.32 7.44
CA TYR A 583 3.86 25.06 8.25
C TYR A 583 4.21 24.70 9.69
N ARG A 584 5.14 23.76 9.86
CA ARG A 584 5.61 23.31 11.18
C ARG A 584 6.26 24.45 11.96
N THR A 585 7.13 25.22 11.31
CA THR A 585 7.79 26.38 11.95
C THR A 585 6.79 27.47 12.34
N ALA A 586 5.79 27.76 11.50
CA ALA A 586 4.74 28.73 11.83
C ALA A 586 3.86 28.31 13.02
N CYS A 587 3.57 27.01 13.14
CA CYS A 587 2.85 26.47 14.30
C CYS A 587 3.67 26.55 15.58
N CYS A 588 4.96 26.20 15.53
CA CYS A 588 5.84 26.28 16.71
C CYS A 588 6.11 27.72 17.17
N ASN A 589 6.11 28.69 16.24
CA ASN A 589 6.34 30.10 16.55
C ASN A 589 5.08 30.82 17.08
N GLY A 590 3.95 30.14 17.23
CA GLY A 590 2.72 30.68 17.81
C GLY A 590 1.88 31.57 16.89
N ARG A 591 2.26 31.75 15.62
CA ARG A 591 1.41 32.42 14.62
C ARG A 591 0.25 31.52 14.17
N GLY A 592 0.49 30.22 14.09
CA GLY A 592 -0.44 29.26 13.51
C GLY A 592 -0.49 29.36 11.99
N ALA A 593 -0.88 28.25 11.36
CA ALA A 593 -0.92 28.13 9.91
C ALA A 593 -2.10 27.28 9.45
N ILE A 594 -2.52 27.52 8.21
CA ILE A 594 -3.51 26.75 7.49
C ILE A 594 -2.81 26.12 6.30
N LEU A 595 -2.93 24.80 6.18
CA LEU A 595 -2.40 24.05 5.05
C LEU A 595 -3.55 23.56 4.18
N PHE A 596 -3.63 24.07 2.95
CA PHE A 596 -4.53 23.59 1.91
C PHE A 596 -3.88 22.40 1.20
N CYS A 597 -4.49 21.22 1.37
CA CYS A 597 -4.02 19.94 0.85
C CYS A 597 -5.08 19.29 -0.04
N VAL A 598 -4.67 18.27 -0.79
CA VAL A 598 -5.60 17.39 -1.51
C VAL A 598 -5.74 16.05 -0.77
N ALA A 599 -6.97 15.55 -0.64
CA ALA A 599 -7.30 14.32 0.09
C ALA A 599 -6.72 13.04 -0.53
N ARG A 600 -6.29 13.11 -1.79
CA ARG A 600 -5.56 12.06 -2.54
C ARG A 600 -4.13 12.48 -2.86
N GLY A 601 -3.67 13.57 -2.26
CA GLY A 601 -2.34 14.13 -2.46
C GLY A 601 -1.29 13.41 -1.62
N LYS A 602 -0.01 13.71 -1.86
CA LYS A 602 1.11 13.07 -1.16
C LYS A 602 1.09 13.39 0.34
N VAL A 603 0.65 14.60 0.70
CA VAL A 603 0.55 15.05 2.10
C VAL A 603 -0.49 14.23 2.86
N SER A 604 -1.61 13.91 2.22
CA SER A 604 -2.68 13.10 2.81
C SER A 604 -2.34 11.61 2.97
N GLU A 605 -1.20 11.14 2.44
CA GLU A 605 -0.77 9.74 2.53
C GLU A 605 0.46 9.54 3.42
N GLY A 606 1.49 10.39 3.32
CA GLY A 606 2.79 10.13 3.94
C GLY A 606 3.19 11.01 5.12
N ILE A 607 2.41 12.04 5.45
CA ILE A 607 2.81 13.07 6.43
C ILE A 607 1.93 13.03 7.67
N ASP A 608 2.59 13.00 8.83
CA ASP A 608 1.93 13.02 10.12
C ASP A 608 1.83 14.43 10.70
N PHE A 609 0.64 14.77 11.20
CA PHE A 609 0.35 16.02 11.89
C PHE A 609 0.28 15.76 13.40
N ASP A 610 1.43 15.86 14.05
CA ASP A 610 1.53 15.56 15.48
C ASP A 610 0.99 16.72 16.35
N HIS A 611 0.14 16.40 17.34
CA HIS A 611 -0.30 17.31 18.38
C HIS A 611 -0.86 18.65 17.85
N HIS A 612 -0.15 19.74 18.12
CA HIS A 612 -0.56 21.10 17.78
C HIS A 612 -0.51 21.41 16.27
N TYR A 613 0.12 20.55 15.48
CA TYR A 613 0.14 20.68 14.02
C TYR A 613 -1.23 20.40 13.37
N GLY A 614 -2.15 19.71 14.04
CA GLY A 614 -3.41 19.27 13.42
C GLY A 614 -4.64 19.46 14.30
N ARG A 615 -4.79 20.60 14.99
CA ARG A 615 -5.89 20.81 15.97
C ARG A 615 -7.27 20.80 15.34
N ALA A 616 -7.38 21.20 14.08
CA ALA A 616 -8.59 21.02 13.31
C ALA A 616 -8.27 20.53 11.90
N VAL A 617 -9.00 19.49 11.47
CA VAL A 617 -9.00 19.00 10.10
C VAL A 617 -10.37 19.25 9.48
N LEU A 618 -10.39 19.94 8.36
CA LEU A 618 -11.58 20.21 7.56
C LEU A 618 -11.49 19.41 6.26
N CYS A 619 -12.40 18.47 6.05
CA CYS A 619 -12.59 17.80 4.76
C CYS A 619 -13.67 18.55 3.98
N ILE A 620 -13.25 19.34 2.98
CA ILE A 620 -14.16 20.07 2.10
C ILE A 620 -14.67 19.12 1.03
N GLY A 621 -15.97 18.82 1.06
CA GLY A 621 -16.56 17.90 0.11
C GLY A 621 -16.17 16.44 0.34
N VAL A 622 -16.79 15.56 -0.46
CA VAL A 622 -16.47 14.13 -0.47
C VAL A 622 -15.38 13.87 -1.54
N PRO A 623 -14.26 13.21 -1.21
CA PRO A 623 -13.14 13.00 -2.13
C PRO A 623 -13.42 11.84 -3.11
N PHE A 624 -14.38 12.03 -4.01
CA PHE A 624 -14.65 11.07 -5.08
C PHE A 624 -13.53 11.05 -6.13
N GLN A 625 -13.31 9.88 -6.72
CA GLN A 625 -12.50 9.77 -7.94
C GLN A 625 -13.20 10.49 -9.10
N TYR A 626 -12.42 10.84 -10.11
CA TYR A 626 -12.95 11.38 -11.36
C TYR A 626 -13.74 10.31 -12.10
N THR A 627 -15.08 10.41 -12.04
CA THR A 627 -16.02 9.40 -12.55
C THR A 627 -16.05 9.28 -14.06
N GLU A 628 -15.56 10.28 -14.79
CA GLU A 628 -15.53 10.26 -16.24
C GLU A 628 -14.32 9.50 -16.80
N SER A 629 -13.32 9.20 -15.97
CA SER A 629 -12.17 8.36 -16.33
C SER A 629 -12.62 7.01 -16.87
N ARG A 630 -12.07 6.62 -18.03
CA ARG A 630 -12.38 5.35 -18.70
C ARG A 630 -11.83 4.15 -17.92
N ILE A 631 -10.65 4.31 -17.31
CA ILE A 631 -10.03 3.29 -16.46
C ILE A 631 -10.97 2.92 -15.30
N LEU A 632 -11.52 3.94 -14.63
CA LEU A 632 -12.45 3.72 -13.52
C LEU A 632 -13.74 3.06 -13.99
N LYS A 633 -14.33 3.49 -15.11
CA LYS A 633 -15.54 2.87 -15.67
C LYS A 633 -15.32 1.40 -15.99
N ALA A 634 -14.22 1.06 -16.68
CA ALA A 634 -13.86 -0.33 -16.98
C ALA A 634 -13.69 -1.17 -15.70
N ARG A 635 -13.06 -0.60 -14.66
CA ARG A 635 -12.91 -1.26 -13.35
C ARG A 635 -14.26 -1.47 -12.66
N LEU A 636 -15.14 -0.48 -12.69
CA LEU A 636 -16.49 -0.56 -12.11
C LEU A 636 -17.34 -1.63 -12.79
N GLU A 637 -17.30 -1.72 -14.12
CA GLU A 637 -17.96 -2.77 -14.89
C GLU A 637 -17.43 -4.15 -14.51
N PHE A 638 -16.10 -4.29 -14.42
CA PHE A 638 -15.46 -5.54 -14.00
C PHE A 638 -15.86 -5.98 -12.58
N LEU A 639 -15.85 -5.06 -11.61
CA LEU A 639 -16.25 -5.34 -10.23
C LEU A 639 -17.73 -5.74 -10.12
N ARG A 640 -18.58 -5.16 -10.97
CA ARG A 640 -20.01 -5.47 -11.04
C ARG A 640 -20.26 -6.88 -11.60
N GLU A 641 -19.55 -7.27 -12.64
CA GLU A 641 -19.73 -8.57 -13.29
C GLU A 641 -19.16 -9.73 -12.47
N ASN A 642 -17.93 -9.59 -11.97
CA ASN A 642 -17.22 -10.70 -11.31
C ASN A 642 -17.53 -10.79 -9.81
N TYR A 643 -17.49 -9.67 -9.11
CA TYR A 643 -17.63 -9.64 -7.64
C TYR A 643 -19.02 -9.19 -7.18
N ARG A 644 -19.93 -8.86 -8.12
CA ARG A 644 -21.30 -8.36 -7.85
C ARG A 644 -21.32 -7.11 -6.97
N ILE A 645 -20.26 -6.31 -7.04
CA ILE A 645 -20.12 -5.06 -6.31
C ILE A 645 -20.77 -3.94 -7.12
N ARG A 646 -21.70 -3.20 -6.52
CA ARG A 646 -22.35 -2.08 -7.23
C ARG A 646 -21.38 -0.90 -7.37
N GLU A 647 -21.54 -0.17 -8.47
CA GLU A 647 -20.65 0.94 -8.80
C GLU A 647 -20.65 2.03 -7.70
N ASN A 648 -21.84 2.37 -7.21
CA ASN A 648 -22.01 3.34 -6.13
C ASN A 648 -21.38 2.88 -4.80
N ASP A 649 -21.36 1.59 -4.53
CA ASP A 649 -20.82 1.04 -3.29
C ASP A 649 -19.29 1.17 -3.30
N PHE A 650 -18.65 0.84 -4.41
CA PHE A 650 -17.20 1.03 -4.59
C PHE A 650 -16.79 2.51 -4.53
N LEU A 651 -17.51 3.38 -5.25
CA LEU A 651 -17.22 4.83 -5.23
C LEU A 651 -17.39 5.45 -3.84
N SER A 652 -18.35 4.95 -3.06
CA SER A 652 -18.57 5.40 -1.69
C SER A 652 -17.48 4.87 -0.76
N PHE A 653 -17.17 3.58 -0.86
CA PHE A 653 -16.09 2.93 -0.12
C PHE A 653 -14.75 3.67 -0.31
N ASP A 654 -14.35 3.88 -1.57
CA ASP A 654 -13.08 4.54 -1.86
C ASP A 654 -13.04 6.00 -1.37
N ALA A 655 -14.15 6.73 -1.49
CA ALA A 655 -14.22 8.10 -1.00
C ALA A 655 -14.20 8.17 0.54
N MET A 656 -14.87 7.26 1.23
CA MET A 656 -14.87 7.23 2.71
C MET A 656 -13.52 6.77 3.25
N ARG A 657 -12.82 5.85 2.56
CA ARG A 657 -11.45 5.44 2.87
C ARG A 657 -10.50 6.63 2.90
N HIS A 658 -10.48 7.45 1.83
CA HIS A 658 -9.62 8.64 1.77
C HIS A 658 -10.05 9.73 2.76
N ALA A 659 -11.37 9.94 2.96
CA ALA A 659 -11.85 10.89 3.96
C ALA A 659 -11.42 10.47 5.37
N ALA A 660 -11.60 9.20 5.73
CA ALA A 660 -11.18 8.65 7.02
C ALA A 660 -9.65 8.73 7.21
N GLN A 661 -8.87 8.53 6.15
CA GLN A 661 -7.41 8.70 6.21
C GLN A 661 -7.02 10.13 6.56
N CYS A 662 -7.62 11.12 5.88
CA CYS A 662 -7.41 12.53 6.20
C CYS A 662 -7.78 12.87 7.64
N LEU A 663 -8.90 12.34 8.14
CA LEU A 663 -9.35 12.54 9.51
C LEU A 663 -8.43 11.84 10.53
N GLY A 664 -8.01 10.60 10.24
CA GLY A 664 -7.16 9.79 11.12
C GLY A 664 -5.80 10.41 11.41
N ARG A 665 -5.34 11.37 10.59
CA ARG A 665 -4.06 12.07 10.81
C ARG A 665 -4.02 12.98 12.02
N VAL A 666 -5.19 13.40 12.51
CA VAL A 666 -5.34 14.26 13.71
C VAL A 666 -4.94 13.52 14.98
N LEU A 667 -5.09 12.20 15.04
CA LEU A 667 -4.95 11.45 16.28
C LEU A 667 -3.68 10.62 16.28
N ARG A 668 -2.77 10.95 17.21
CA ARG A 668 -1.50 10.23 17.43
C ARG A 668 -1.43 9.51 18.77
N GLY A 669 -2.24 9.92 19.73
CA GLY A 669 -2.31 9.33 21.06
C GLY A 669 -3.63 9.69 21.73
N LYS A 670 -3.93 9.03 22.85
CA LYS A 670 -5.14 9.32 23.65
C LYS A 670 -5.06 10.64 24.42
N ASP A 671 -3.84 11.13 24.62
CA ASP A 671 -3.51 12.43 25.17
C ASP A 671 -3.72 13.57 24.18
N ASP A 672 -3.58 13.29 22.88
CA ASP A 672 -3.83 14.26 21.82
C ASP A 672 -5.33 14.56 21.66
N TYR A 673 -5.63 15.70 21.05
CA TYR A 673 -7.01 16.09 20.75
C TYR A 673 -7.13 16.95 19.49
N GLY A 674 -8.27 16.83 18.82
CA GLY A 674 -8.57 17.65 17.66
C GLY A 674 -10.01 17.59 17.19
N VAL A 675 -10.37 18.56 16.36
CA VAL A 675 -11.71 18.68 15.77
C VAL A 675 -11.66 18.17 14.34
N MET A 676 -12.60 17.30 13.99
CA MET A 676 -12.71 16.68 12.67
C MET A 676 -14.01 17.16 12.02
N VAL A 677 -13.91 17.98 10.97
CA VAL A 677 -15.06 18.57 10.31
C VAL A 677 -15.22 17.96 8.92
N LEU A 678 -16.36 17.33 8.69
CA LEU A 678 -16.79 16.83 7.39
C LEU A 678 -17.77 17.84 6.77
N ALA A 679 -17.30 18.64 5.82
CA ALA A 679 -18.09 19.71 5.22
C ALA A 679 -18.71 19.25 3.89
N ASP A 680 -19.80 18.48 3.99
CA ASP A 680 -20.68 18.14 2.87
C ASP A 680 -21.95 17.46 3.40
N ARG A 681 -23.11 17.79 2.85
CA ARG A 681 -24.37 17.09 3.15
C ARG A 681 -24.30 15.57 2.89
N ARG A 682 -23.51 15.12 1.91
CA ARG A 682 -23.46 13.71 1.49
C ARG A 682 -22.85 12.79 2.55
N PHE A 683 -22.06 13.31 3.50
CA PHE A 683 -21.51 12.49 4.59
C PHE A 683 -22.59 11.95 5.52
N GLU A 684 -23.72 12.64 5.70
CA GLU A 684 -24.85 12.20 6.52
C GLU A 684 -25.36 10.81 6.09
N ARG A 685 -25.51 10.61 4.77
CA ARG A 685 -25.97 9.33 4.20
C ARG A 685 -24.91 8.22 4.24
N LYS A 686 -23.63 8.60 4.25
CA LYS A 686 -22.49 7.66 4.15
C LYS A 686 -21.78 7.39 5.47
N ARG A 687 -22.31 7.92 6.58
CA ARG A 687 -21.82 7.73 7.94
C ARG A 687 -21.51 6.26 8.30
N PRO A 688 -22.32 5.25 7.92
CA PRO A 688 -22.06 3.85 8.29
C PRO A 688 -20.78 3.26 7.67
N GLN A 689 -20.28 3.87 6.59
CA GLN A 689 -19.06 3.41 5.92
C GLN A 689 -17.79 4.01 6.54
N LEU A 690 -17.91 5.01 7.44
CA LEU A 690 -16.78 5.49 8.22
C LEU A 690 -16.35 4.42 9.24
N PRO A 691 -15.05 4.36 9.59
CA PRO A 691 -14.54 3.48 10.64
C PRO A 691 -15.38 3.51 11.92
N LYS A 692 -15.55 2.35 12.57
CA LYS A 692 -16.39 2.21 13.77
C LYS A 692 -16.01 3.22 14.86
N TRP A 693 -14.72 3.46 15.04
CA TRP A 693 -14.22 4.39 16.06
C TRP A 693 -14.62 5.86 15.80
N ILE A 694 -14.73 6.30 14.54
CA ILE A 694 -15.26 7.64 14.21
C ILE A 694 -16.77 7.68 14.41
N ASN A 695 -17.45 6.64 13.94
CA ASN A 695 -18.91 6.58 13.95
C ASN A 695 -19.48 6.55 15.37
N GLN A 696 -18.83 5.82 16.29
CA GLN A 696 -19.17 5.78 17.72
C GLN A 696 -18.95 7.11 18.44
N ALA A 697 -17.94 7.89 18.01
CA ALA A 697 -17.65 9.18 18.62
C ALA A 697 -18.58 10.30 18.14
N MET A 698 -19.29 10.11 17.03
CA MET A 698 -20.21 11.09 16.45
C MET A 698 -21.60 10.98 17.10
N LEU A 699 -22.10 12.07 17.70
CA LEU A 699 -23.46 12.12 18.22
C LEU A 699 -24.45 12.56 17.13
N ASP A 700 -25.71 12.16 17.25
CA ASP A 700 -26.74 12.54 16.27
C ASP A 700 -26.98 14.05 16.22
N SER A 701 -26.75 14.76 17.33
CA SER A 701 -26.78 16.23 17.39
C SER A 701 -25.68 16.90 16.57
N GLU A 702 -24.61 16.18 16.22
CA GLU A 702 -23.38 16.69 15.58
C GLU A 702 -23.35 16.38 14.05
N THR A 703 -24.42 15.80 13.48
CA THR A 703 -24.46 15.31 12.09
C THR A 703 -25.09 16.25 11.07
N ASN A 704 -25.78 17.31 11.50
CA ASN A 704 -26.52 18.22 10.62
C ASN A 704 -26.33 19.68 11.06
N LEU A 705 -25.06 20.07 11.27
CA LEU A 705 -24.72 21.38 11.80
C LEU A 705 -24.68 22.44 10.69
N SER A 706 -25.10 23.66 11.05
CA SER A 706 -24.72 24.87 10.32
C SER A 706 -23.30 25.30 10.72
N THR A 707 -22.66 26.13 9.89
CA THR A 707 -21.32 26.70 10.17
C THR A 707 -21.23 27.28 11.59
N ASP A 708 -22.19 28.12 12.00
CA ASP A 708 -22.12 28.80 13.30
C ASP A 708 -22.28 27.83 14.49
N MET A 709 -23.15 26.82 14.33
CA MET A 709 -23.34 25.77 15.33
C MET A 709 -22.09 24.90 15.48
N ALA A 710 -21.48 24.53 14.35
CA ALA A 710 -20.23 23.78 14.32
C ALA A 710 -19.10 24.52 15.02
N VAL A 711 -18.95 25.82 14.74
CA VAL A 711 -17.95 26.68 15.38
C VAL A 711 -18.20 26.80 16.89
N SER A 712 -19.46 26.94 17.31
CA SER A 712 -19.81 26.98 18.74
C SER A 712 -19.45 25.68 19.47
N THR A 713 -19.70 24.54 18.83
CA THR A 713 -19.41 23.21 19.38
C THR A 713 -17.91 22.99 19.45
N ALA A 714 -17.18 23.32 18.38
CA ALA A 714 -15.72 23.25 18.32
C ALA A 714 -15.07 24.13 19.41
N LYS A 715 -15.58 25.35 19.62
CA LYS A 715 -15.08 26.27 20.65
C LYS A 715 -15.26 25.70 22.06
N ASN A 716 -16.43 25.12 22.36
CA ASN A 716 -16.70 24.50 23.66
C ASN A 716 -15.81 23.27 23.88
N PHE A 717 -15.64 22.45 22.85
CA PHE A 717 -14.76 21.29 22.87
C PHE A 717 -13.31 21.68 23.15
N LEU A 718 -12.74 22.61 22.37
CA LEU A 718 -11.35 23.04 22.52
C LEU A 718 -11.09 23.65 23.90
N ARG A 719 -12.05 24.42 24.45
CA ARG A 719 -11.96 24.97 25.82
C ARG A 719 -11.96 23.89 26.89
N THR A 720 -12.75 22.83 26.71
CA THR A 720 -12.81 21.71 27.64
C THR A 720 -11.52 20.89 27.57
N MET A 721 -11.01 20.65 26.36
CA MET A 721 -9.79 19.86 26.14
C MET A 721 -8.50 20.60 26.52
N ALA A 722 -8.52 21.93 26.54
CA ALA A 722 -7.39 22.76 27.00
C ALA A 722 -7.15 22.68 28.52
N GLN A 723 -8.06 22.06 29.29
CA GLN A 723 -7.85 21.83 30.72
C GLN A 723 -6.76 20.78 30.97
N PRO A 724 -5.98 20.91 32.06
CA PRO A 724 -4.92 19.95 32.36
C PRO A 724 -5.52 18.57 32.62
N PHE A 725 -5.05 17.58 31.87
CA PHE A 725 -5.50 16.19 31.97
C PHE A 725 -4.39 15.33 32.56
N LYS A 726 -4.64 14.69 33.70
CA LYS A 726 -3.61 13.91 34.41
C LYS A 726 -3.66 12.46 33.93
N ALA A 727 -2.50 11.81 33.87
CA ALA A 727 -2.40 10.40 33.52
C ALA A 727 -3.19 9.46 34.45
N LYS A 728 -3.49 9.90 35.68
CA LYS A 728 -4.34 9.15 36.63
C LYS A 728 -5.80 9.08 36.18
N ASP A 729 -6.29 10.07 35.46
CA ASP A 729 -7.68 10.11 34.99
C ASP A 729 -7.92 9.09 33.86
N GLN A 730 -6.84 8.58 33.24
CA GLN A 730 -6.86 7.54 32.21
C GLN A 730 -6.77 6.12 32.79
N GLU A 731 -6.35 5.95 34.05
CA GLU A 731 -6.09 4.65 34.66
C GLU A 731 -7.40 3.89 34.89
N GLY A 732 -7.42 2.61 34.50
CA GLY A 732 -8.59 1.72 34.65
C GLY A 732 -9.64 1.85 33.54
N ILE A 733 -9.62 2.94 32.75
CA ILE A 733 -10.55 3.15 31.62
C ILE A 733 -9.80 2.97 30.30
N SER A 734 -8.97 3.94 29.93
CA SER A 734 -8.28 3.97 28.63
C SER A 734 -6.88 3.37 28.67
N THR A 735 -6.29 3.25 29.86
CA THR A 735 -4.99 2.60 30.12
C THR A 735 -5.13 1.56 31.22
N TRP A 736 -4.57 0.39 30.99
CA TRP A 736 -4.57 -0.74 31.92
C TRP A 736 -3.18 -0.97 32.50
N SER A 737 -3.14 -1.18 33.81
CA SER A 737 -1.99 -1.70 34.54
C SER A 737 -2.00 -3.23 34.55
N LEU A 738 -0.92 -3.86 35.03
CA LEU A 738 -0.86 -5.32 35.20
C LEU A 738 -2.03 -5.88 36.02
N ALA A 739 -2.37 -5.22 37.13
CA ALA A 739 -3.47 -5.65 37.98
C ALA A 739 -4.84 -5.56 37.29
N ASP A 740 -4.99 -4.62 36.34
CA ASP A 740 -6.24 -4.48 35.57
C ASP A 740 -6.37 -5.60 34.53
N ILE A 741 -5.26 -6.02 33.93
CA ILE A 741 -5.20 -7.16 33.00
C ILE A 741 -5.57 -8.44 33.73
N GLU A 742 -4.97 -8.71 34.90
CA GLU A 742 -5.28 -9.89 35.71
C GLU A 742 -6.77 -9.93 36.13
N ARG A 743 -7.35 -8.78 36.50
CA ARG A 743 -8.79 -8.66 36.80
C ARG A 743 -9.64 -8.93 35.56
N HIS A 744 -9.23 -8.44 34.40
CA HIS A 744 -9.93 -8.66 33.14
C HIS A 744 -9.89 -10.13 32.74
N GLU A 745 -8.73 -10.79 32.83
CA GLU A 745 -8.58 -12.23 32.59
C GLU A 745 -9.43 -13.06 33.56
N ALA A 746 -9.45 -12.71 34.84
CA ALA A 746 -10.27 -13.39 35.84
C ALA A 746 -11.77 -13.27 35.50
N LYS A 747 -12.23 -12.09 35.08
CA LYS A 747 -13.61 -11.89 34.61
C LYS A 747 -13.90 -12.72 33.35
N ARG A 748 -12.99 -12.71 32.37
CA ARG A 748 -13.16 -13.48 31.12
C ARG A 748 -13.28 -14.97 31.39
N LYS A 749 -12.45 -15.53 32.30
CA LYS A 749 -12.53 -16.94 32.71
C LYS A 749 -13.87 -17.29 33.37
N VAL A 750 -14.37 -16.42 34.25
CA VAL A 750 -15.69 -16.61 34.88
C VAL A 750 -16.81 -16.55 33.84
N GLU A 751 -16.70 -15.69 32.84
CA GLU A 751 -17.68 -15.57 31.76
C GLU A 751 -17.63 -16.75 30.80
N GLU A 752 -16.43 -17.21 30.41
CA GLU A 752 -16.23 -18.44 29.63
C GLU A 752 -16.78 -19.67 30.37
N GLU A 753 -16.56 -19.77 31.69
CA GLU A 753 -17.14 -20.83 32.52
C GLU A 753 -18.67 -20.74 32.57
N ARG A 754 -19.24 -19.53 32.68
CA ARG A 754 -20.70 -19.33 32.63
C ARG A 754 -21.27 -19.75 31.28
N VAL A 755 -20.69 -19.31 30.17
CA VAL A 755 -21.14 -19.67 28.81
C VAL A 755 -21.03 -21.18 28.60
N ARG A 756 -19.94 -21.80 29.04
CA ARG A 756 -19.76 -23.26 28.95
C ARG A 756 -20.80 -24.01 29.78
N VAL A 757 -21.13 -23.51 30.97
CA VAL A 757 -22.20 -24.08 31.81
C VAL A 757 -23.56 -23.89 31.13
N GLU A 758 -23.84 -22.72 30.54
CA GLU A 758 -25.07 -22.44 29.80
C GLU A 758 -25.22 -23.33 28.56
N GLU A 759 -24.17 -23.54 27.78
CA GLU A 759 -24.14 -24.46 26.63
C GLU A 759 -24.34 -25.92 27.06
N LEU A 760 -23.74 -26.34 28.19
CA LEU A 760 -23.95 -27.68 28.74
C LEU A 760 -25.37 -27.88 29.27
N THR A 761 -25.97 -26.85 29.88
CA THR A 761 -27.37 -26.89 30.34
C THR A 761 -28.38 -26.86 29.18
N ASN A 762 -28.12 -26.07 28.13
CA ASN A 762 -28.96 -26.03 26.93
C ASN A 762 -28.80 -27.30 26.08
N GLY A 763 -27.61 -27.90 26.06
CA GLY A 763 -27.37 -29.22 25.49
C GLY A 763 -28.14 -30.34 26.21
N HIS A 764 -28.23 -30.28 27.54
CA HIS A 764 -29.05 -31.22 28.32
C HIS A 764 -30.55 -31.00 28.15
N GLN A 765 -31.03 -29.76 27.97
CA GLN A 765 -32.44 -29.50 27.64
C GLN A 765 -32.82 -30.03 26.25
N ASN A 766 -31.96 -29.89 25.24
CA ASN A 766 -32.20 -30.46 23.91
C ASN A 766 -32.12 -31.99 23.87
N MET A 767 -31.40 -32.63 24.79
CA MET A 767 -31.41 -34.09 24.95
C MET A 767 -32.65 -34.58 25.73
N ALA A 768 -33.10 -33.84 26.75
CA ALA A 768 -34.30 -34.16 27.53
C ALA A 768 -35.59 -34.02 26.70
N VAL A 769 -35.68 -33.02 25.82
CA VAL A 769 -36.83 -32.86 24.89
C VAL A 769 -36.88 -33.98 23.84
N LYS A 770 -35.72 -34.55 23.46
CA LYS A 770 -35.67 -35.73 22.57
C LYS A 770 -35.96 -37.05 23.27
N THR A 771 -35.82 -37.15 24.59
CA THR A 771 -36.17 -38.37 25.34
C THR A 771 -37.63 -38.39 25.78
N SER A 772 -38.27 -37.23 25.96
CA SER A 772 -39.72 -37.16 26.25
C SER A 772 -40.63 -37.29 25.03
N ALA A 773 -40.07 -37.28 23.81
CA ALA A 773 -40.81 -37.40 22.55
C ALA A 773 -40.81 -38.83 21.95
N ILE A 774 -40.35 -39.84 22.70
CA ILE A 774 -40.24 -41.24 22.24
C ILE A 774 -41.25 -42.17 22.94
N GLU A 775 -42.07 -41.68 23.88
CA GLU A 775 -43.04 -42.51 24.63
C GLU A 775 -44.52 -42.14 24.44
N VAL A 776 -44.88 -41.36 23.42
CA VAL A 776 -46.28 -41.11 23.06
C VAL A 776 -46.43 -41.11 21.54
N ASP A 777 -46.39 -42.30 20.94
CA ASP A 777 -46.83 -42.50 19.55
C ASP A 777 -47.36 -43.93 19.43
N ASP A 778 -48.58 -44.12 19.90
CA ASP A 778 -49.48 -45.23 19.57
C ASP A 778 -50.89 -44.80 20.01
N GLU A 779 -51.58 -44.04 19.16
CA GLU A 779 -53.03 -44.07 18.90
C GLU A 779 -53.51 -42.76 18.25
N TYR A 780 -54.28 -42.92 17.16
CA TYR A 780 -55.15 -41.98 16.44
C TYR A 780 -54.70 -41.49 15.04
N ASP A 781 -55.22 -42.24 14.06
CA ASP A 781 -55.50 -41.91 12.66
C ASP A 781 -56.49 -40.75 12.48
N ASP A 782 -56.43 -40.19 11.26
CA ASP A 782 -57.46 -39.48 10.48
C ASP A 782 -58.02 -38.14 11.00
N ASP A 783 -57.60 -37.04 10.36
CA ASP A 783 -58.50 -36.18 9.55
C ASP A 783 -57.87 -34.81 9.18
N LEU A 784 -58.12 -34.37 7.94
CA LEU A 784 -58.07 -32.99 7.39
C LEU A 784 -56.84 -32.54 6.57
N ASP A 785 -56.72 -33.14 5.38
CA ASP A 785 -56.22 -32.47 4.17
C ASP A 785 -57.42 -31.95 3.35
N GLN A 786 -57.79 -30.67 3.48
CA GLN A 786 -58.56 -29.94 2.46
C GLN A 786 -58.65 -28.45 2.81
N GLU A 787 -57.83 -27.61 2.15
CA GLU A 787 -58.12 -26.23 1.72
C GLU A 787 -56.82 -25.48 1.36
N MET A 788 -56.21 -25.76 0.20
CA MET A 788 -55.27 -24.84 -0.48
C MET A 788 -55.13 -25.22 -1.96
N MET A 789 -56.23 -25.19 -2.71
CA MET A 789 -56.19 -25.06 -4.17
C MET A 789 -57.44 -24.32 -4.63
N ASP A 790 -57.35 -23.00 -4.71
CA ASP A 790 -58.08 -22.18 -5.68
C ASP A 790 -57.58 -20.73 -5.55
N LEU A 791 -56.64 -20.34 -6.41
CA LEU A 791 -56.40 -18.97 -6.87
C LEU A 791 -55.34 -19.00 -7.99
N ALA A 792 -55.74 -19.55 -9.15
CA ALA A 792 -55.12 -19.29 -10.44
C ALA A 792 -56.14 -19.52 -11.56
N ALA A 793 -56.92 -18.49 -11.86
CA ALA A 793 -57.57 -18.27 -13.16
C ALA A 793 -57.58 -16.77 -13.45
#